data_AF-A0A6L8ILH7-F1
#
_entry.id   AF-A0A6L8ILH7-F1
#
_cell.length_a   1.000
_cell.length_b   1.000
_cell.length_c   1.000
_cell.angle_alpha   90.00
_cell.angle_beta   90.00
_cell.angle_gamma   90.00
#
_symmetry.space_group_name_H-M   'P 1'
#
loop_
_entity.id
_entity.type
_entity.pdbx_description
1 polymer ?
#
loop_
_entity_poly.entity_id
_entity_poly.type
_entity_poly.pdbx_seq_one_letter_code
_entity_poly.pdbx_strand_id
1 'polypeptide(L)'
;MSIREAPRPRVGAGPSHRIGRGLALIGATVALVVPSLGAVAEDESGPAGAATEEAVVDADGSGVAEQAGTVPEVPQTTARGRYNLGLGHFDAGDYEAAAADFLASRDDAGPDPELRYRAAFNLGLSLAAQVGFGSVGNGGPAAETAAGQPDGSEGEAQSPEHVIETLRQSAAWFNDAVRLAPPEDDDARINLELVSKWILQLADQLNQGDRLQARLDRLIDDQRGLRDQVRRLLMDIAAEGAATEPVGFTTEFEALASRERVLMAEVGDVIDLATEERLHIEQTPPEQRPPEQQSRVHQLARATDYLERARQSLDDARRRLRRLEGERGHRRTDAALAELKRAREQLQDPVTVLKAVARDEQELIAHTGALAAFSDGTISLEGEIPGWLTDKHLAERQEAIGVRTGGVLSRFEAVMATDPAAVSGGDEAGMRRAVEAAEEAVPMLGEGLAAMRAAITALESGNAAAALPEQNRAIAAIAQAIELFADVKSLIELAYGTQQGIVGLLTPGEDEDQGALSADEREAVAGRLIADNQRRLERLKGLLEEEAAAATAEEQDAQSRSAVESRFELAESLRARAGDGLANLASSVDDGAVDDARANAAQTLAHLEELRRLFFSIVEHVAALLADQVETHDRTATLQAESSAAMGDEFAPAVAAVAERQSRHAQVGDALAAALAQQADAATAPAPNATGTPAASADPAAGERLAKAADEVRKAGGRMLSAATILGDGAVRATTMSPDLEPALTDQLAAMEHLENALQELVPPQQRQQQGEEPQQGDAQQARPQPGEDEQMSQRQALKRLQAIRDREAERQRRRDGQTSPEPVEKDW
;
A
#
# COMPACT_ATOMS: atom_id res chain seq x y z
N MET A 1 19.57 -62.76 -64.65
CA MET A 1 20.09 -62.46 -63.30
C MET A 1 19.00 -61.73 -62.55
N SER A 2 18.30 -62.43 -61.66
CA SER A 2 17.22 -61.91 -60.83
C SER A 2 17.73 -61.95 -59.40
N ILE A 3 17.96 -60.78 -58.80
CA ILE A 3 18.44 -60.65 -57.43
C ILE A 3 17.25 -60.23 -56.57
N ARG A 4 16.96 -61.07 -55.58
CA ARG A 4 16.00 -60.88 -54.49
C ARG A 4 16.39 -59.66 -53.66
N GLU A 5 15.46 -58.75 -53.43
CA GLU A 5 15.54 -57.80 -52.31
C GLU A 5 14.87 -58.39 -51.07
N ALA A 6 15.63 -58.35 -49.97
CA ALA A 6 15.27 -58.81 -48.63
C ALA A 6 14.48 -57.73 -47.86
N PRO A 7 13.71 -58.09 -46.82
CA PRO A 7 12.87 -57.16 -46.08
C PRO A 7 13.69 -56.23 -45.17
N ARG A 8 13.31 -54.95 -45.14
CA ARG A 8 13.91 -53.91 -44.28
C ARG A 8 13.63 -54.19 -42.79
N PRO A 9 14.59 -53.95 -41.88
CA PRO A 9 14.43 -54.16 -40.46
C PRO A 9 13.61 -53.04 -39.79
N ARG A 10 12.72 -53.44 -38.87
CA ARG A 10 12.09 -52.56 -37.89
C ARG A 10 13.18 -52.04 -36.95
N VAL A 11 13.44 -50.73 -36.96
CA VAL A 11 14.19 -50.05 -35.91
C VAL A 11 13.17 -49.59 -34.87
N GLY A 12 13.37 -50.03 -33.63
CA GLY A 12 12.49 -49.77 -32.51
C GLY A 12 12.43 -48.29 -32.17
N ALA A 13 11.21 -47.79 -31.96
CA ALA A 13 10.97 -46.58 -31.20
C ALA A 13 11.28 -46.90 -29.73
N GLY A 14 12.39 -46.37 -29.22
CA GLY A 14 12.61 -46.24 -27.79
C GLY A 14 11.64 -45.21 -27.20
N PRO A 15 11.38 -45.24 -25.88
CA PRO A 15 10.51 -44.28 -25.24
C PRO A 15 11.19 -42.90 -25.27
N SER A 16 10.67 -42.00 -26.10
CA SER A 16 10.96 -40.57 -25.98
C SER A 16 10.32 -40.08 -24.69
N HIS A 17 11.13 -39.85 -23.67
CA HIS A 17 10.75 -39.08 -22.49
C HIS A 17 10.19 -37.73 -22.95
N ARG A 18 8.86 -37.59 -22.85
CA ARG A 18 8.17 -36.30 -22.92
C ARG A 18 8.36 -35.62 -21.58
N ILE A 19 9.47 -34.91 -21.45
CA ILE A 19 9.69 -33.91 -20.40
C ILE A 19 9.21 -32.60 -21.00
N GLY A 20 8.19 -31.98 -20.40
CA GLY A 20 7.63 -30.70 -20.87
C GLY A 20 6.12 -30.60 -20.77
N ARG A 21 5.53 -31.02 -19.65
CA ARG A 21 4.17 -30.69 -19.22
C ARG A 21 4.18 -30.74 -17.69
N GLY A 22 3.94 -29.61 -17.02
CA GLY A 22 3.94 -29.54 -15.56
C GLY A 22 4.65 -28.31 -14.96
N LEU A 23 4.54 -27.13 -15.56
CA LEU A 23 5.05 -25.89 -14.94
C LEU A 23 4.16 -24.70 -15.31
N ALA A 24 2.90 -24.80 -14.93
CA ALA A 24 1.96 -23.69 -14.77
C ALA A 24 1.13 -24.01 -13.52
N LEU A 25 1.02 -23.06 -12.59
CA LEU A 25 0.57 -23.21 -11.19
C LEU A 25 1.61 -23.95 -10.33
N ILE A 26 2.36 -23.34 -9.40
CA ILE A 26 2.00 -22.35 -8.39
C ILE A 26 3.16 -21.34 -8.34
N GLY A 27 3.06 -20.26 -9.11
CA GLY A 27 3.83 -19.05 -8.84
C GLY A 27 3.09 -18.28 -7.76
N ALA A 28 3.76 -17.95 -6.66
CA ALA A 28 3.22 -17.14 -5.58
C ALA A 28 2.48 -15.92 -6.14
N THR A 29 1.15 -15.94 -6.07
CA THR A 29 0.30 -14.79 -6.38
C THR A 29 0.49 -13.76 -5.27
N VAL A 30 1.48 -12.89 -5.43
CA VAL A 30 1.48 -11.58 -4.78
C VAL A 30 0.37 -10.77 -5.47
N ALA A 31 -0.82 -10.78 -4.87
CA ALA A 31 -1.96 -10.02 -5.36
C ALA A 31 -1.77 -8.51 -5.10
N LEU A 32 -1.05 -7.81 -5.98
CA LEU A 32 -1.03 -6.34 -6.01
C LEU A 32 -2.20 -5.83 -6.86
N VAL A 33 -3.33 -5.48 -6.24
CA VAL A 33 -4.57 -5.10 -6.95
C VAL A 33 -4.97 -3.65 -6.64
N VAL A 34 -4.83 -2.77 -7.64
CA VAL A 34 -5.20 -1.33 -7.56
C VAL A 34 -5.95 -0.93 -8.85
N PRO A 35 -7.22 -0.49 -8.76
CA PRO A 35 -8.00 -0.05 -9.93
C PRO A 35 -7.97 1.47 -10.17
N SER A 36 -8.32 1.86 -11.39
CA SER A 36 -8.18 3.17 -11.99
C SER A 36 -9.53 3.85 -12.34
N LEU A 37 -9.49 5.19 -12.36
CA LEU A 37 -10.25 6.17 -13.18
C LEU A 37 -11.73 6.51 -12.89
N GLY A 38 -12.03 7.82 -13.03
CA GLY A 38 -13.30 8.33 -13.57
C GLY A 38 -13.87 9.59 -12.92
N ALA A 39 -13.69 10.76 -13.55
CA ALA A 39 -14.21 12.07 -13.15
C ALA A 39 -15.35 12.53 -14.07
N VAL A 40 -16.42 13.17 -13.56
CA VAL A 40 -17.28 14.13 -14.30
C VAL A 40 -18.07 15.08 -13.34
N ALA A 41 -17.83 16.38 -13.55
CA ALA A 41 -18.67 17.59 -13.55
C ALA A 41 -19.62 18.04 -12.41
N GLU A 42 -19.44 19.32 -12.09
CA GLU A 42 -20.14 20.26 -11.21
C GLU A 42 -21.56 20.64 -11.69
N ASP A 43 -22.44 21.02 -10.74
CA ASP A 43 -23.37 22.15 -10.94
C ASP A 43 -23.77 22.79 -9.59
N GLU A 44 -23.95 24.11 -9.64
CA GLU A 44 -24.10 25.08 -8.54
C GLU A 44 -25.49 25.07 -7.86
N SER A 45 -25.56 25.51 -6.60
CA SER A 45 -26.31 26.70 -6.11
C SER A 45 -26.71 26.64 -4.62
N GLY A 46 -26.34 27.68 -3.85
CA GLY A 46 -26.83 27.95 -2.49
C GLY A 46 -28.25 28.55 -2.46
N PRO A 47 -28.70 29.32 -1.43
CA PRO A 47 -28.00 29.76 -0.21
C PRO A 47 -28.87 29.79 1.09
N ALA A 48 -28.26 30.31 2.18
CA ALA A 48 -28.87 31.00 3.32
C ALA A 48 -29.67 30.16 4.35
N GLY A 49 -29.63 30.42 5.66
CA GLY A 49 -29.06 31.50 6.47
C GLY A 49 -29.62 31.45 7.90
N ALA A 50 -29.27 32.46 8.70
CA ALA A 50 -29.77 32.82 10.04
C ALA A 50 -29.29 31.92 11.21
N ALA A 51 -28.43 32.38 12.13
CA ALA A 51 -28.51 33.52 13.06
C ALA A 51 -29.45 33.27 14.27
N THR A 52 -28.97 33.77 15.42
CA THR A 52 -29.66 34.02 16.71
C THR A 52 -30.03 32.77 17.52
N GLU A 53 -29.86 32.71 18.85
CA GLU A 53 -29.91 33.78 19.85
C GLU A 53 -29.37 33.30 21.22
N GLU A 54 -29.01 34.31 22.00
CA GLU A 54 -28.65 34.40 23.42
C GLU A 54 -29.36 33.45 24.42
N ALA A 55 -28.64 33.14 25.51
CA ALA A 55 -29.25 33.12 26.85
C ALA A 55 -28.24 33.55 27.91
N VAL A 56 -28.42 34.79 28.36
CA VAL A 56 -27.87 35.42 29.57
C VAL A 56 -28.55 34.83 30.81
N VAL A 57 -27.80 34.54 31.88
CA VAL A 57 -28.29 34.64 33.26
C VAL A 57 -27.20 35.24 34.15
N ASP A 58 -27.55 36.41 34.69
CA ASP A 58 -26.81 37.24 35.62
C ASP A 58 -26.85 36.73 37.09
N ALA A 59 -25.92 37.31 37.86
CA ALA A 59 -26.00 37.67 39.28
C ALA A 59 -25.84 36.57 40.35
N ASP A 60 -25.25 36.81 41.52
CA ASP A 60 -24.45 37.88 42.14
C ASP A 60 -24.16 37.40 43.58
N GLY A 61 -23.06 37.86 44.18
CA GLY A 61 -23.07 38.22 45.59
C GLY A 61 -22.50 37.26 46.63
N SER A 62 -21.31 37.65 47.14
CA SER A 62 -20.93 37.73 48.59
C SER A 62 -20.84 36.40 49.37
N GLY A 63 -19.70 35.95 49.92
CA GLY A 63 -18.62 36.66 50.58
C GLY A 63 -18.65 36.32 52.08
N VAL A 64 -17.80 35.41 52.57
CA VAL A 64 -17.35 35.34 53.98
C VAL A 64 -15.97 34.69 54.05
N ALA A 65 -15.05 35.35 54.73
CA ALA A 65 -13.70 34.89 55.05
C ALA A 65 -13.69 34.05 56.34
N GLU A 66 -12.91 32.96 56.36
CA GLU A 66 -12.44 32.35 57.61
C GLU A 66 -11.05 31.72 57.40
N GLN A 67 -10.14 32.02 58.31
CA GLN A 67 -8.70 31.77 58.24
C GLN A 67 -8.28 30.41 58.82
N ALA A 68 -7.10 29.98 58.35
CA ALA A 68 -6.03 29.27 59.07
C ALA A 68 -5.98 27.72 59.00
N GLY A 69 -4.96 27.26 58.27
CA GLY A 69 -4.42 25.91 58.31
C GLY A 69 -3.11 25.84 57.51
N THR A 70 -2.02 26.37 58.08
CA THR A 70 -0.67 26.37 57.48
C THR A 70 -0.06 24.97 57.48
N VAL A 71 0.03 24.36 56.30
CA VAL A 71 0.94 23.27 55.96
C VAL A 71 2.24 23.92 55.46
N PRO A 72 3.46 23.41 55.76
CA PRO A 72 4.69 24.02 55.23
C PRO A 72 4.72 23.85 53.72
N GLU A 73 4.47 24.94 53.01
CA GLU A 73 4.51 25.02 51.56
C GLU A 73 5.98 25.01 51.10
N VAL A 74 6.32 24.05 50.25
CA VAL A 74 7.48 24.16 49.35
C VAL A 74 7.35 25.52 48.66
N PRO A 75 8.39 26.37 48.55
CA PRO A 75 8.22 27.70 47.98
C PRO A 75 7.68 27.56 46.55
N GLN A 76 6.39 27.82 46.37
CA GLN A 76 5.78 27.88 45.06
C GLN A 76 6.41 29.08 44.36
N THR A 77 7.21 28.81 43.34
CA THR A 77 7.82 29.86 42.52
C THR A 77 6.70 30.75 41.98
N THR A 78 6.65 32.01 42.44
CA THR A 78 5.65 32.98 41.98
C THR A 78 5.68 33.11 40.45
N ALA A 79 4.59 33.56 39.82
CA ALA A 79 4.53 33.78 38.36
C ALA A 79 5.73 34.56 37.81
N ARG A 80 6.12 35.67 38.47
CA ARG A 80 7.32 36.44 38.10
C ARG A 80 8.64 35.69 38.32
N GLY A 81 8.68 34.80 39.30
CA GLY A 81 9.80 33.88 39.51
C GLY A 81 9.95 32.90 38.35
N ARG A 82 8.84 32.32 37.86
CA ARG A 82 8.82 31.45 36.67
C ARG A 82 9.21 32.21 35.40
N TYR A 83 8.70 33.43 35.20
CA TYR A 83 9.13 34.29 34.10
C TYR A 83 10.65 34.51 34.07
N ASN A 84 11.26 34.80 35.23
CA ASN A 84 12.70 35.02 35.32
C ASN A 84 13.51 33.72 35.12
N LEU A 85 12.98 32.56 35.52
CA LEU A 85 13.57 31.26 35.20
C LEU A 85 13.54 31.01 33.69
N GLY A 86 12.39 31.29 33.04
CA GLY A 86 12.24 31.19 31.60
C GLY A 86 13.24 32.07 30.84
N LEU A 87 13.47 33.31 31.30
CA LEU A 87 14.52 34.17 30.74
C LEU A 87 15.92 33.55 30.91
N GLY A 88 16.21 32.95 32.07
CA GLY A 88 17.48 32.26 32.32
C GLY A 88 17.69 31.06 31.39
N HIS A 89 16.65 30.27 31.14
CA HIS A 89 16.69 29.15 30.19
C HIS A 89 16.82 29.65 28.74
N PHE A 90 16.10 30.72 28.39
CA PHE A 90 16.17 31.33 27.07
C PHE A 90 17.58 31.86 26.76
N ASP A 91 18.19 32.57 27.70
CA ASP A 91 19.58 33.08 27.57
C ASP A 91 20.61 31.93 27.54
N ALA A 92 20.29 30.78 28.12
CA ALA A 92 21.11 29.57 28.10
C ALA A 92 20.93 28.74 26.81
N GLY A 93 20.00 29.12 25.92
CA GLY A 93 19.67 28.37 24.71
C GLY A 93 18.78 27.14 24.95
N ASP A 94 18.28 26.94 26.17
CA ASP A 94 17.34 25.87 26.50
C ASP A 94 15.90 26.35 26.23
N TYR A 95 15.56 26.40 24.94
CA TYR A 95 14.30 26.98 24.48
C TYR A 95 13.07 26.14 24.84
N GLU A 96 13.23 24.84 25.10
CA GLU A 96 12.15 23.96 25.56
C GLU A 96 11.80 24.27 27.03
N ALA A 97 12.79 24.29 27.91
CA ALA A 97 12.59 24.66 29.31
C ALA A 97 12.11 26.12 29.43
N ALA A 98 12.62 27.03 28.59
CA ALA A 98 12.16 28.41 28.53
C ALA A 98 10.67 28.52 28.17
N ALA A 99 10.23 27.78 27.14
CA ALA A 99 8.83 27.76 26.73
C ALA A 99 7.91 27.24 27.85
N ALA A 100 8.30 26.16 28.53
CA ALA A 100 7.55 25.62 29.66
C ALA A 100 7.41 26.64 30.80
N ASP A 101 8.48 27.33 31.17
CA ASP A 101 8.47 28.35 32.22
C ASP A 101 7.67 29.60 31.85
N PHE A 102 7.74 30.06 30.59
CA PHE A 102 6.92 31.18 30.12
C PHE A 102 5.43 30.84 30.08
N LEU A 103 5.07 29.63 29.64
CA LEU A 103 3.69 29.16 29.67
C LEU A 103 3.15 29.12 31.11
N ALA A 104 3.90 28.48 32.02
CA ALA A 104 3.54 28.39 33.43
C ALA A 104 3.46 29.78 34.09
N SER A 105 4.36 30.70 33.75
CA SER A 105 4.31 32.09 34.21
C SER A 105 3.07 32.83 33.71
N ARG A 106 2.67 32.62 32.46
CA ARG A 106 1.52 33.28 31.84
C ARG A 106 0.23 32.83 32.51
N ASP A 107 0.08 31.52 32.75
CA ASP A 107 -1.10 30.93 33.38
C ASP A 107 -1.26 31.40 34.84
N ASP A 108 -0.15 31.51 35.57
CA ASP A 108 -0.13 31.97 36.97
C ASP A 108 -0.18 33.51 37.15
N ALA A 109 -0.08 34.29 36.06
CA ALA A 109 0.04 35.75 36.13
C ALA A 109 -1.19 36.46 36.71
N GLY A 110 -2.33 35.78 36.86
CA GLY A 110 -3.57 36.39 37.32
C GLY A 110 -3.94 37.60 36.45
N PRO A 111 -4.47 38.71 36.98
CA PRO A 111 -4.87 39.86 36.17
C PRO A 111 -3.73 40.78 35.73
N ASP A 112 -2.44 40.42 35.88
CA ASP A 112 -1.29 41.26 35.48
C ASP A 112 -1.12 41.26 33.95
N PRO A 113 -1.55 42.33 33.23
CA PRO A 113 -1.56 42.31 31.77
C PRO A 113 -0.15 42.40 31.20
N GLU A 114 0.78 43.07 31.89
CA GLU A 114 2.17 43.24 31.46
C GLU A 114 2.92 41.91 31.57
N LEU A 115 2.73 41.17 32.66
CA LEU A 115 3.35 39.86 32.82
C LEU A 115 2.79 38.84 31.81
N ARG A 116 1.48 38.87 31.56
CA ARG A 116 0.85 38.01 30.53
C ARG A 116 1.37 38.33 29.13
N TYR A 117 1.48 39.61 28.79
CA TYR A 117 2.04 40.06 27.51
C TYR A 117 3.47 39.56 27.33
N ARG A 118 4.35 39.85 28.29
CA ARG A 118 5.77 39.45 28.20
C ARG A 118 5.98 37.94 28.17
N ALA A 119 5.21 37.20 28.96
CA ALA A 119 5.27 35.75 28.97
C ALA A 119 4.78 35.16 27.64
N ALA A 120 3.69 35.68 27.06
CA ALA A 120 3.21 35.27 25.74
C ALA A 120 4.21 35.58 24.62
N PHE A 121 4.79 36.78 24.64
CA PHE A 121 5.77 37.22 23.66
C PHE A 121 7.05 36.36 23.70
N ASN A 122 7.61 36.14 24.90
CA ASN A 122 8.81 35.32 25.03
C ASN A 122 8.54 33.84 24.80
N LEU A 123 7.33 33.34 25.08
CA LEU A 123 6.91 32.00 24.68
C LEU A 123 6.91 31.84 23.16
N GLY A 124 6.36 32.83 22.44
CA GLY A 124 6.42 32.89 20.97
C GLY A 124 7.87 32.87 20.45
N LEU A 125 8.76 33.64 21.08
CA LEU A 125 10.20 33.65 20.74
C LEU A 125 10.89 32.32 21.05
N SER A 126 10.64 31.70 22.20
CA SER A 126 11.22 30.40 22.56
C SER A 126 10.85 29.33 21.54
N LEU A 127 9.56 29.24 21.17
CA LEU A 127 9.10 28.27 20.17
C LEU A 127 9.71 28.54 18.79
N ALA A 128 9.85 29.81 18.40
CA ALA A 128 10.53 30.15 17.15
C ALA A 128 12.03 29.76 17.20
N ALA A 129 12.69 30.00 18.33
CA ALA A 129 14.10 29.69 18.52
C ALA A 129 14.39 28.18 18.60
N GLN A 130 13.45 27.36 19.08
CA GLN A 130 13.54 25.88 19.03
C GLN A 130 13.75 25.35 17.60
N VAL A 131 13.31 26.11 16.60
CA VAL A 131 13.45 25.74 15.18
C VAL A 131 14.40 26.68 14.43
N GLY A 132 15.28 27.37 15.15
CA GLY A 132 16.35 28.19 14.58
C GLY A 132 15.92 29.57 14.04
N PHE A 133 14.70 30.03 14.28
CA PHE A 133 14.29 31.39 13.91
C PHE A 133 14.91 32.42 14.88
N GLY A 134 15.53 33.46 14.33
CA GLY A 134 15.81 34.71 15.05
C GLY A 134 17.18 34.88 15.72
N SER A 135 18.00 33.83 15.88
CA SER A 135 19.30 33.88 16.60
C SER A 135 20.39 34.77 15.94
N VAL A 136 20.12 35.46 14.82
CA VAL A 136 21.10 36.35 14.18
C VAL A 136 20.45 37.70 13.84
N GLY A 137 20.97 38.77 14.46
CA GLY A 137 20.43 40.12 14.36
C GLY A 137 20.35 40.69 12.95
N ASN A 138 19.30 41.51 12.71
CA ASN A 138 19.08 42.36 11.53
C ASN A 138 19.59 41.79 10.20
N GLY A 139 19.02 40.64 9.84
CA GLY A 139 19.32 39.89 8.64
C GLY A 139 18.91 38.45 8.90
N GLY A 140 17.60 38.24 9.08
CA GLY A 140 17.04 36.92 9.38
C GLY A 140 17.59 35.89 8.38
N PRO A 141 17.92 34.68 8.83
CA PRO A 141 18.61 33.75 7.97
C PRO A 141 17.67 33.32 6.84
N ALA A 142 18.24 32.90 5.71
CA ALA A 142 17.48 32.39 4.59
C ALA A 142 16.60 31.21 5.07
N ALA A 143 15.46 30.98 4.42
CA ALA A 143 14.59 29.82 4.66
C ALA A 143 15.35 28.47 4.63
N GLU A 144 16.58 28.47 4.10
CA GLU A 144 17.57 27.38 4.08
C GLU A 144 18.13 26.95 5.45
N THR A 145 17.98 27.76 6.52
CA THR A 145 18.55 27.43 7.85
C THR A 145 17.56 26.77 8.82
N ALA A 146 16.26 26.77 8.49
CA ALA A 146 15.24 26.08 9.30
C ALA A 146 15.33 24.55 9.17
N ALA A 147 15.99 24.06 8.12
CA ALA A 147 16.35 22.67 7.92
C ALA A 147 17.85 22.48 8.19
N GLY A 148 18.23 22.49 9.47
CA GLY A 148 19.48 21.93 9.96
C GLY A 148 20.78 22.60 9.46
N GLN A 149 21.27 23.58 10.22
CA GLN A 149 22.71 23.67 10.47
C GLN A 149 22.96 23.75 11.97
N PRO A 150 23.78 22.84 12.54
CA PRO A 150 24.12 22.87 13.96
C PRO A 150 25.12 24.00 14.17
N ASP A 151 24.70 25.08 14.84
CA ASP A 151 25.66 25.92 15.53
C ASP A 151 26.12 25.16 16.78
N GLY A 152 27.10 24.26 16.57
CA GLY A 152 27.93 23.65 17.62
C GLY A 152 27.25 22.89 18.76
N SER A 153 25.94 22.63 18.69
CA SER A 153 25.17 21.93 19.71
C SER A 153 24.45 20.72 19.11
N GLU A 154 24.50 19.61 19.83
CA GLU A 154 24.07 18.26 19.44
C GLU A 154 22.53 18.16 19.31
N GLY A 155 21.94 18.77 18.27
CA GLY A 155 20.50 18.72 17.99
C GLY A 155 20.14 17.88 16.76
N GLU A 156 19.11 17.04 16.88
CA GLU A 156 18.51 16.27 15.78
C GLU A 156 17.94 17.18 14.68
N ALA A 157 18.07 16.77 13.41
CA ALA A 157 17.44 17.47 12.29
C ALA A 157 15.91 17.29 12.36
N GLN A 158 15.17 18.40 12.49
CA GLN A 158 13.71 18.37 12.60
C GLN A 158 13.04 18.29 11.22
N SER A 159 11.92 17.58 11.11
CA SER A 159 11.17 17.51 9.85
C SER A 159 10.54 18.87 9.48
N PRO A 160 10.40 19.22 8.19
CA PRO A 160 9.79 20.48 7.76
C PRO A 160 8.36 20.68 8.30
N GLU A 161 7.60 19.60 8.47
CA GLU A 161 6.25 19.63 9.04
C GLU A 161 6.28 19.94 10.54
N HIS A 162 7.25 19.40 11.26
CA HIS A 162 7.48 19.73 12.66
C HIS A 162 7.86 21.21 12.81
N VAL A 163 8.78 21.70 11.96
CA VAL A 163 9.17 23.11 11.93
C VAL A 163 7.98 24.03 11.67
N ILE A 164 7.14 23.72 10.67
CA ILE A 164 5.92 24.49 10.38
C ILE A 164 4.96 24.47 11.57
N GLU A 165 4.78 23.33 12.22
CA GLU A 165 3.88 23.21 13.37
C GLU A 165 4.38 24.01 14.58
N THR A 166 5.67 23.96 14.88
CA THR A 166 6.25 24.75 15.97
C THR A 166 6.19 26.26 15.66
N LEU A 167 6.39 26.66 14.40
CA LEU A 167 6.17 28.05 13.96
C LEU A 167 4.69 28.47 14.05
N ARG A 168 3.73 27.58 13.75
CA ARG A 168 2.29 27.85 13.94
C ARG A 168 1.96 28.08 15.41
N GLN A 169 2.54 27.29 16.31
CA GLN A 169 2.41 27.51 17.76
C GLN A 169 3.01 28.84 18.18
N SER A 170 4.20 29.17 17.68
CA SER A 170 4.84 30.48 17.89
C SER A 170 3.94 31.63 17.41
N ALA A 171 3.36 31.53 16.20
CA ALA A 171 2.44 32.51 15.65
C ALA A 171 1.17 32.68 16.50
N ALA A 172 0.64 31.58 17.07
CA ALA A 172 -0.51 31.66 17.98
C ALA A 172 -0.18 32.47 19.25
N TRP A 173 1.02 32.28 19.82
CA TRP A 173 1.47 33.05 20.98
C TRP A 173 1.81 34.50 20.66
N PHE A 174 2.36 34.79 19.47
CA PHE A 174 2.50 36.17 19.03
C PHE A 174 1.15 36.84 18.77
N ASN A 175 0.15 36.13 18.24
CA ASN A 175 -1.21 36.66 18.10
C ASN A 175 -1.81 37.03 19.46
N ASP A 176 -1.61 36.18 20.46
CA ASP A 176 -2.04 36.47 21.81
C ASP A 176 -1.29 37.65 22.44
N ALA A 177 0.03 37.72 22.25
CA ALA A 177 0.83 38.86 22.67
C ALA A 177 0.33 40.17 22.01
N VAL A 178 -0.03 40.16 20.72
CA VAL A 178 -0.63 41.32 20.03
C VAL A 178 -1.94 41.76 20.69
N ARG A 179 -2.77 40.83 21.20
CA ARG A 179 -4.02 41.19 21.91
C ARG A 179 -3.76 41.83 23.27
N LEU A 180 -2.64 41.50 23.89
CA LEU A 180 -2.24 41.98 25.22
C LEU A 180 -1.27 43.18 25.16
N ALA A 181 -0.73 43.47 23.98
CA ALA A 181 0.33 44.44 23.78
C ALA A 181 -0.09 45.86 24.18
N PRO A 182 0.81 46.62 24.83
CA PRO A 182 0.64 48.06 24.99
C PRO A 182 0.48 48.75 23.62
N PRO A 183 -0.29 49.86 23.52
CA PRO A 183 -0.57 50.52 22.24
C PRO A 183 0.65 51.03 21.44
N GLU A 184 1.83 51.10 22.07
CA GLU A 184 3.07 51.59 21.47
C GLU A 184 4.08 50.47 21.16
N ASP A 185 3.73 49.21 21.45
CA ASP A 185 4.60 48.05 21.24
C ASP A 185 4.17 47.24 20.01
N ASP A 186 4.97 47.34 18.95
CA ASP A 186 4.73 46.66 17.67
C ASP A 186 5.51 45.34 17.54
N ASP A 187 6.33 44.97 18.53
CA ASP A 187 7.28 43.86 18.41
C ASP A 187 6.57 42.51 18.20
N ALA A 188 5.47 42.28 18.91
CA ALA A 188 4.65 41.08 18.73
C ALA A 188 4.03 40.99 17.32
N ARG A 189 3.64 42.13 16.74
CA ARG A 189 3.09 42.19 15.37
C ARG A 189 4.17 41.91 14.33
N ILE A 190 5.34 42.51 14.49
CA ILE A 190 6.48 42.31 13.58
C ILE A 190 6.92 40.83 13.58
N ASN A 191 7.04 40.22 14.76
CA ASN A 191 7.42 38.80 14.86
C ASN A 191 6.33 37.87 14.30
N LEU A 192 5.05 38.18 14.52
CA LEU A 192 3.95 37.43 13.89
C LEU A 192 4.03 37.46 12.36
N GLU A 193 4.30 38.63 11.77
CA GLU A 193 4.43 38.77 10.31
C GLU A 193 5.62 37.96 9.77
N LEU A 194 6.76 38.00 10.46
CA LEU A 194 7.96 37.26 10.07
C LEU A 194 7.76 35.74 10.15
N VAL A 195 7.19 35.24 11.24
CA VAL A 195 6.89 33.80 11.42
C VAL A 195 5.84 33.34 10.41
N SER A 196 4.79 34.12 10.16
CA SER A 196 3.76 33.79 9.16
C SER A 196 4.34 33.70 7.75
N LYS A 197 5.32 34.54 7.42
CA LYS A 197 6.05 34.47 6.15
C LYS A 197 6.89 33.19 6.05
N TRP A 198 7.60 32.79 7.11
CA TRP A 198 8.35 31.52 7.12
C TRP A 198 7.43 30.32 6.91
N ILE A 199 6.28 30.28 7.59
CA ILE A 199 5.26 29.23 7.44
C ILE A 199 4.82 29.11 5.97
N LEU A 200 4.49 30.24 5.32
CA LEU A 200 4.05 30.23 3.93
C LEU A 200 5.13 29.73 2.97
N GLN A 201 6.39 30.16 3.17
CA GLN A 201 7.52 29.76 2.31
C GLN A 201 7.83 28.26 2.43
N LEU A 202 7.84 27.72 3.65
CA LEU A 202 8.07 26.30 3.90
C LEU A 202 6.91 25.43 3.36
N ALA A 203 5.66 25.88 3.55
CA ALA A 203 4.50 25.19 3.01
C ALA A 203 4.50 25.18 1.47
N ASP A 204 4.89 26.27 0.81
CA ASP A 204 5.00 26.32 -0.65
C ASP A 204 6.07 25.36 -1.18
N GLN A 205 7.22 25.25 -0.50
CA GLN A 205 8.28 24.30 -0.85
C GLN A 205 7.82 22.84 -0.74
N LEU A 206 7.12 22.47 0.34
CA LEU A 206 6.56 21.12 0.50
C LEU A 206 5.55 20.79 -0.61
N ASN A 207 4.66 21.74 -0.93
CA ASN A 207 3.62 21.54 -1.94
C ASN A 207 4.17 21.41 -3.37
N GLN A 208 5.37 21.93 -3.67
CA GLN A 208 5.98 21.85 -5.00
C GLN A 208 6.42 20.41 -5.36
N GLY A 209 7.01 19.66 -4.40
CA GLY A 209 7.48 18.29 -4.60
C GLY A 209 6.34 17.31 -4.88
N ASP A 210 5.24 17.41 -4.14
CA ASP A 210 4.03 16.60 -4.33
C ASP A 210 3.36 16.90 -5.67
N ARG A 211 3.35 18.16 -6.10
CA ARG A 211 2.79 18.58 -7.38
C ARG A 211 3.55 18.00 -8.57
N LEU A 212 4.89 17.92 -8.49
CA LEU A 212 5.71 17.31 -9.54
C LEU A 212 5.37 15.82 -9.71
N GLN A 213 5.38 15.08 -8.60
CA GLN A 213 5.14 13.63 -8.59
C GLN A 213 3.70 13.31 -9.05
N ALA A 214 2.70 14.03 -8.53
CA ALA A 214 1.31 13.83 -8.92
C ALA A 214 1.06 14.13 -10.41
N ARG A 215 1.71 15.16 -10.97
CA ARG A 215 1.64 15.46 -12.40
C ARG A 215 2.29 14.37 -13.25
N LEU A 216 3.43 13.83 -12.81
CA LEU A 216 4.10 12.74 -13.50
C LEU A 216 3.29 11.43 -13.44
N ASP A 217 2.67 11.12 -12.30
CA ASP A 217 1.79 9.95 -12.16
C ASP A 217 0.58 10.06 -13.11
N ARG A 218 -0.02 11.26 -13.23
CA ARG A 218 -1.08 11.52 -14.21
C ARG A 218 -0.61 11.32 -15.66
N LEU A 219 0.57 11.82 -16.02
CA LEU A 219 1.15 11.62 -17.35
C LEU A 219 1.39 10.15 -17.69
N ILE A 220 1.84 9.36 -16.71
CA ILE A 220 2.03 7.91 -16.86
C ILE A 220 0.67 7.23 -17.15
N ASP A 221 -0.38 7.61 -16.43
CA ASP A 221 -1.72 7.06 -16.62
C ASP A 221 -2.33 7.47 -17.96
N ASP A 222 -2.22 8.74 -18.35
CA ASP A 222 -2.71 9.25 -19.63
C ASP A 222 -1.98 8.59 -20.81
N GLN A 223 -0.65 8.41 -20.72
CA GLN A 223 0.12 7.70 -21.74
C GLN A 223 -0.23 6.20 -21.79
N ARG A 224 -0.49 5.56 -20.65
CA ARG A 224 -0.98 4.16 -20.60
C ARG A 224 -2.33 4.06 -21.32
N GLY A 225 -3.26 4.97 -21.02
CA GLY A 225 -4.56 5.04 -21.68
C GLY A 225 -4.46 5.29 -23.19
N LEU A 226 -3.51 6.13 -23.63
CA LEU A 226 -3.28 6.36 -25.06
C LEU A 226 -2.72 5.12 -25.76
N ARG A 227 -1.71 4.47 -25.17
CA ARG A 227 -1.17 3.19 -25.68
C ARG A 227 -2.28 2.15 -25.85
N ASP A 228 -3.15 2.00 -24.87
CA ASP A 228 -4.23 1.00 -24.92
C ASP A 228 -5.27 1.33 -26.01
N GLN A 229 -5.49 2.62 -26.30
CA GLN A 229 -6.28 3.05 -27.45
C GLN A 229 -5.61 2.75 -28.79
N VAL A 230 -4.27 2.86 -28.89
CA VAL A 230 -3.54 2.42 -30.09
C VAL A 230 -3.69 0.90 -30.28
N ARG A 231 -3.60 0.12 -29.21
CA ARG A 231 -3.82 -1.34 -29.26
C ARG A 231 -5.23 -1.67 -29.75
N ARG A 232 -6.25 -0.96 -29.25
CA ARG A 232 -7.63 -1.12 -29.69
C ARG A 232 -7.81 -0.78 -31.17
N LEU A 233 -7.25 0.35 -31.63
CA LEU A 233 -7.27 0.73 -33.03
C LEU A 233 -6.63 -0.33 -33.93
N LEU A 234 -5.52 -0.93 -33.49
CA LEU A 234 -4.86 -2.02 -34.23
C LEU A 234 -5.74 -3.27 -34.31
N MET A 235 -6.53 -3.57 -33.27
CA MET A 235 -7.48 -4.67 -33.30
C MET A 235 -8.65 -4.38 -34.25
N ASP A 236 -9.18 -3.15 -34.25
CA ASP A 236 -10.26 -2.74 -35.15
C ASP A 236 -9.81 -2.80 -36.63
N ILE A 237 -8.58 -2.32 -36.92
CA ILE A 237 -7.97 -2.41 -38.26
C ILE A 237 -7.81 -3.87 -38.72
N ALA A 238 -7.39 -4.76 -37.81
CA ALA A 238 -7.24 -6.18 -38.12
C ALA A 238 -8.60 -6.85 -38.39
N ALA A 239 -9.63 -6.53 -37.59
CA ALA A 239 -10.98 -7.05 -37.77
C ALA A 239 -11.61 -6.66 -39.11
N GLU A 240 -11.26 -5.49 -39.65
CA GLU A 240 -11.70 -5.04 -40.98
C GLU A 240 -10.81 -5.55 -42.13
N GLY A 241 -9.76 -6.32 -41.84
CA GLY A 241 -8.80 -6.80 -42.84
C GLY A 241 -7.97 -5.68 -43.49
N ALA A 242 -7.87 -4.53 -42.83
CA ALA A 242 -7.23 -3.31 -43.34
C ALA A 242 -5.78 -3.13 -42.86
N ALA A 243 -5.16 -4.16 -42.27
CA ALA A 243 -3.84 -4.09 -41.65
C ALA A 243 -2.72 -3.59 -42.58
N THR A 244 -2.78 -3.89 -43.87
CA THR A 244 -1.79 -3.47 -44.87
C THR A 244 -2.03 -2.05 -45.40
N GLU A 245 -3.28 -1.57 -45.41
CA GLU A 245 -3.66 -0.27 -45.95
C GLU A 245 -4.78 0.37 -45.11
N PRO A 246 -4.47 0.90 -43.91
CA PRO A 246 -5.46 1.40 -42.96
C PRO A 246 -5.95 2.83 -43.29
N VAL A 247 -6.14 3.14 -44.57
CA VAL A 247 -6.53 4.48 -45.05
C VAL A 247 -7.90 4.91 -44.52
N GLY A 248 -8.79 3.94 -44.26
CA GLY A 248 -10.09 4.17 -43.62
C GLY A 248 -10.00 4.73 -42.19
N PHE A 249 -8.85 4.56 -41.51
CA PHE A 249 -8.65 4.90 -40.10
C PHE A 249 -7.82 6.18 -39.88
N THR A 250 -7.71 7.02 -40.91
CA THR A 250 -6.89 8.24 -40.88
C THR A 250 -7.29 9.19 -39.75
N THR A 251 -8.59 9.34 -39.49
CA THR A 251 -9.12 10.25 -38.46
C THR A 251 -8.72 9.79 -37.06
N GLU A 252 -8.80 8.49 -36.80
CA GLU A 252 -8.46 7.83 -35.54
C GLU A 252 -6.96 7.97 -35.26
N PHE A 253 -6.12 7.71 -36.28
CA PHE A 253 -4.68 7.93 -36.19
C PHE A 253 -4.31 9.40 -35.92
N GLU A 254 -4.96 10.34 -36.59
CA GLU A 254 -4.74 11.78 -36.37
C GLU A 254 -5.18 12.23 -34.98
N ALA A 255 -6.28 11.68 -34.46
CA ALA A 255 -6.75 11.97 -33.10
C ALA A 255 -5.74 11.48 -32.06
N LEU A 256 -5.22 10.25 -32.19
CA LEU A 256 -4.19 9.71 -31.29
C LEU A 256 -2.89 10.51 -31.38
N ALA A 257 -2.44 10.84 -32.60
CA ALA A 257 -1.26 11.69 -32.80
C ALA A 257 -1.42 13.10 -32.21
N SER A 258 -2.64 13.63 -32.18
CA SER A 258 -2.92 14.93 -31.57
C SER A 258 -2.82 14.86 -30.05
N ARG A 259 -3.27 13.76 -29.43
CA ARG A 259 -3.11 13.54 -27.99
C ARG A 259 -1.66 13.33 -27.58
N GLU A 260 -0.88 12.58 -28.35
CA GLU A 260 0.58 12.46 -28.18
C GLU A 260 1.28 13.84 -28.15
N ARG A 261 0.83 14.78 -28.98
CA ARG A 261 1.35 16.15 -28.98
C ARG A 261 1.01 16.90 -27.68
N VAL A 262 -0.17 16.69 -27.12
CA VAL A 262 -0.60 17.31 -25.86
C VAL A 262 0.25 16.77 -24.71
N LEU A 263 0.37 15.44 -24.59
CA LEU A 263 1.23 14.81 -23.57
C LEU A 263 2.68 15.26 -23.68
N MET A 264 3.22 15.40 -24.90
CA MET A 264 4.56 15.92 -25.12
C MET A 264 4.74 17.36 -24.61
N ALA A 265 3.70 18.20 -24.65
CA ALA A 265 3.74 19.55 -24.08
C ALA A 265 3.70 19.50 -22.55
N GLU A 266 2.82 18.68 -21.97
CA GLU A 266 2.71 18.49 -20.52
C GLU A 266 3.98 17.88 -19.90
N VAL A 267 4.68 16.98 -20.61
CA VAL A 267 6.02 16.52 -20.21
C VAL A 267 7.01 17.69 -20.15
N GLY A 268 6.88 18.67 -21.05
CA GLY A 268 7.66 19.92 -20.99
C GLY A 268 7.41 20.69 -19.70
N ASP A 269 6.14 20.84 -19.31
CA ASP A 269 5.78 21.53 -18.06
C ASP A 269 6.33 20.82 -16.82
N VAL A 270 6.41 19.47 -16.84
CA VAL A 270 7.00 18.68 -15.74
C VAL A 270 8.53 18.83 -15.70
N ILE A 271 9.19 18.92 -16.86
CA ILE A 271 10.63 19.24 -16.93
C ILE A 271 10.90 20.62 -16.34
N ASP A 272 10.07 21.61 -16.66
CA ASP A 272 10.22 22.97 -16.14
C ASP A 272 10.06 22.98 -14.61
N LEU A 273 9.03 22.30 -14.07
CA LEU A 273 8.86 22.14 -12.61
C LEU A 273 10.06 21.46 -11.92
N ALA A 274 10.55 20.35 -12.47
CA ALA A 274 11.71 19.65 -11.91
C ALA A 274 12.98 20.52 -11.96
N THR A 275 13.11 21.34 -13.01
CA THR A 275 14.23 22.27 -13.17
C THR A 275 14.13 23.43 -12.19
N GLU A 276 12.94 24.01 -12.00
CA GLU A 276 12.67 25.06 -11.02
C GLU A 276 12.97 24.59 -9.60
N GLU A 277 12.49 23.41 -9.21
CA GLU A 277 12.77 22.81 -7.90
C GLU A 277 14.29 22.58 -7.71
N ARG A 278 14.97 22.05 -8.73
CA ARG A 278 16.43 21.85 -8.68
C ARG A 278 17.18 23.16 -8.54
N LEU A 279 16.82 24.18 -9.35
CA LEU A 279 17.43 25.51 -9.29
C LEU A 279 17.22 26.18 -7.94
N HIS A 280 16.06 25.96 -7.31
CA HIS A 280 15.79 26.44 -5.96
C HIS A 280 16.75 25.82 -4.94
N ILE A 281 16.94 24.50 -4.96
CA ILE A 281 17.90 23.81 -4.08
C ILE A 281 19.35 24.22 -4.37
N GLU A 282 19.68 24.49 -5.63
CA GLU A 282 21.03 24.88 -6.05
C GLU A 282 21.42 26.31 -5.64
N GLN A 283 20.47 27.14 -5.17
CA GLN A 283 20.77 28.48 -4.62
C GLN A 283 21.65 28.40 -3.37
N THR A 284 21.43 27.38 -2.53
CA THR A 284 22.33 27.03 -1.44
C THR A 284 23.66 26.51 -2.01
N PRO A 285 24.84 27.01 -1.59
CA PRO A 285 26.13 26.43 -1.97
C PRO A 285 26.24 24.94 -1.59
N PRO A 286 26.93 24.09 -2.37
CA PRO A 286 26.99 22.66 -2.12
C PRO A 286 27.58 22.30 -0.75
N GLU A 287 28.50 23.12 -0.22
CA GLU A 287 29.09 22.93 1.11
C GLU A 287 28.12 23.22 2.26
N GLN A 288 27.02 23.91 1.97
CA GLN A 288 25.99 24.31 2.93
C GLN A 288 24.68 23.54 2.76
N ARG A 289 24.57 22.67 1.74
CA ARG A 289 23.38 21.85 1.51
C ARG A 289 23.34 20.64 2.43
N PRO A 290 22.19 20.36 3.08
CA PRO A 290 22.00 19.13 3.81
C PRO A 290 22.02 17.91 2.86
N PRO A 291 22.38 16.71 3.36
CA PRO A 291 22.50 15.50 2.53
C PRO A 291 21.24 15.16 1.71
N GLU A 292 20.06 15.41 2.28
CA GLU A 292 18.77 15.15 1.63
C GLU A 292 18.62 16.03 0.38
N GLN A 293 18.95 17.31 0.47
CA GLN A 293 18.92 18.24 -0.64
C GLN A 293 19.95 17.87 -1.73
N GLN A 294 21.14 17.42 -1.34
CA GLN A 294 22.13 16.93 -2.31
C GLN A 294 21.60 15.72 -3.08
N SER A 295 21.00 14.77 -2.37
CA SER A 295 20.38 13.60 -3.00
C SER A 295 19.23 13.99 -3.93
N ARG A 296 18.39 14.95 -3.52
CA ARG A 296 17.25 15.44 -4.30
C ARG A 296 17.67 16.08 -5.61
N VAL A 297 18.75 16.88 -5.61
CA VAL A 297 19.32 17.47 -6.84
C VAL A 297 19.73 16.38 -7.83
N HIS A 298 20.39 15.32 -7.36
CA HIS A 298 20.76 14.19 -8.21
C HIS A 298 19.53 13.45 -8.76
N GLN A 299 18.51 13.23 -7.94
CA GLN A 299 17.25 12.59 -8.36
C GLN A 299 16.52 13.42 -9.42
N LEU A 300 16.37 14.73 -9.22
CA LEU A 300 15.72 15.64 -10.18
C LEU A 300 16.48 15.74 -11.51
N ALA A 301 17.82 15.76 -11.46
CA ALA A 301 18.63 15.75 -12.67
C ALA A 301 18.44 14.45 -13.47
N ARG A 302 18.45 13.28 -12.81
CA ARG A 302 18.19 12.00 -13.46
C ARG A 302 16.77 11.87 -13.98
N ALA A 303 15.77 12.35 -13.23
CA ALA A 303 14.38 12.36 -13.67
C ALA A 303 14.23 13.18 -14.96
N THR A 304 14.87 14.35 -15.03
CA THR A 304 14.88 15.21 -16.21
C THR A 304 15.45 14.52 -17.44
N ASP A 305 16.59 13.81 -17.31
CA ASP A 305 17.19 13.04 -18.42
C ASP A 305 16.21 12.02 -19.02
N TYR A 306 15.39 11.36 -18.18
CA TYR A 306 14.39 10.41 -18.63
C TYR A 306 13.15 11.09 -19.24
N LEU A 307 12.72 12.23 -18.70
CA LEU A 307 11.62 13.02 -19.27
C LEU A 307 11.96 13.54 -20.68
N GLU A 308 13.21 13.91 -20.94
CA GLU A 308 13.66 14.31 -22.28
C GLU A 308 13.58 13.13 -23.27
N ARG A 309 13.98 11.93 -22.85
CA ARG A 309 13.85 10.70 -23.66
C ARG A 309 12.41 10.30 -23.88
N ALA A 310 11.54 10.48 -22.88
CA ALA A 310 10.11 10.30 -23.02
C ALA A 310 9.55 11.25 -24.09
N ARG A 311 9.90 12.54 -24.03
CA ARG A 311 9.49 13.56 -25.01
C ARG A 311 9.93 13.20 -26.43
N GLN A 312 11.13 12.68 -26.62
CA GLN A 312 11.61 12.19 -27.91
C GLN A 312 10.76 11.00 -28.41
N SER A 313 10.46 10.06 -27.53
CA SER A 313 9.64 8.88 -27.86
C SER A 313 8.19 9.24 -28.22
N LEU A 314 7.60 10.23 -27.54
CA LEU A 314 6.27 10.79 -27.86
C LEU A 314 6.26 11.46 -29.25
N ASP A 315 7.29 12.25 -29.61
CA ASP A 315 7.37 12.83 -30.96
C ASP A 315 7.51 11.75 -32.04
N ASP A 316 8.31 10.72 -31.78
CA ASP A 316 8.44 9.57 -32.68
C ASP A 316 7.12 8.81 -32.83
N ALA A 317 6.42 8.52 -31.73
CA ALA A 317 5.10 7.89 -31.74
C ALA A 317 4.11 8.69 -32.58
N ARG A 318 4.00 10.00 -32.31
CA ARG A 318 3.18 10.94 -33.08
C ARG A 318 3.48 10.88 -34.58
N ARG A 319 4.76 10.91 -34.96
CA ARG A 319 5.17 10.88 -36.38
C ARG A 319 4.78 9.57 -37.05
N ARG A 320 4.87 8.43 -36.34
CA ARG A 320 4.48 7.11 -36.84
C ARG A 320 2.97 7.01 -37.01
N LEU A 321 2.20 7.46 -36.02
CA LEU A 321 0.73 7.48 -36.09
C LEU A 321 0.23 8.33 -37.26
N ARG A 322 0.81 9.52 -37.50
CA ARG A 322 0.48 10.36 -38.67
C ARG A 322 0.79 9.71 -40.03
N ARG A 323 1.68 8.73 -40.06
CA ARG A 323 2.01 7.96 -41.27
C ARG A 323 1.21 6.66 -41.36
N LEU A 324 0.22 6.49 -40.47
CA LEU A 324 -0.57 5.27 -40.33
C LEU A 324 0.28 4.02 -40.02
N GLU A 325 1.47 4.22 -39.45
CA GLU A 325 2.38 3.13 -39.07
C GLU A 325 2.03 2.61 -37.65
N GLY A 326 0.84 2.04 -37.48
CA GLY A 326 0.25 1.75 -36.18
C GLY A 326 1.10 0.88 -35.25
N GLU A 327 1.64 -0.25 -35.71
CA GLU A 327 2.52 -1.12 -34.90
C GLU A 327 3.79 -0.39 -34.43
N ARG A 328 4.40 0.42 -35.29
CA ARG A 328 5.60 1.20 -34.94
C ARG A 328 5.25 2.36 -34.02
N GLY A 329 4.07 2.96 -34.20
CA GLY A 329 3.50 3.95 -33.29
C GLY A 329 3.32 3.36 -31.90
N HIS A 330 2.64 2.22 -31.80
CA HIS A 330 2.43 1.46 -30.56
C HIS A 330 3.75 1.18 -29.82
N ARG A 331 4.76 0.63 -30.49
CA ARG A 331 6.06 0.38 -29.85
C ARG A 331 6.74 1.66 -29.33
N ARG A 332 6.56 2.80 -30.01
CA ARG A 332 7.06 4.09 -29.53
C ARG A 332 6.23 4.66 -28.37
N THR A 333 4.91 4.40 -28.33
CA THR A 333 4.07 4.74 -27.17
C THR A 333 4.48 3.96 -25.92
N ASP A 334 4.84 2.67 -26.07
CA ASP A 334 5.35 1.84 -24.97
C ASP A 334 6.75 2.30 -24.52
N ALA A 335 7.63 2.68 -25.45
CA ALA A 335 8.93 3.26 -25.12
C ALA A 335 8.78 4.57 -24.33
N ALA A 336 7.86 5.47 -24.74
CA ALA A 336 7.57 6.69 -24.00
C ALA A 336 7.08 6.40 -22.58
N LEU A 337 6.16 5.46 -22.42
CA LEU A 337 5.66 5.03 -21.10
C LEU A 337 6.80 4.48 -20.21
N ALA A 338 7.72 3.71 -20.78
CA ALA A 338 8.86 3.18 -20.04
C ALA A 338 9.82 4.27 -19.55
N GLU A 339 10.05 5.31 -20.35
CA GLU A 339 10.89 6.46 -19.95
C GLU A 339 10.18 7.33 -18.88
N LEU A 340 8.87 7.55 -18.99
CA LEU A 340 8.09 8.26 -17.95
C LEU A 340 8.13 7.53 -16.60
N LYS A 341 7.95 6.21 -16.61
CA LYS A 341 8.12 5.37 -15.40
C LYS A 341 9.52 5.53 -14.82
N ARG A 342 10.57 5.47 -15.66
CA ARG A 342 11.96 5.64 -15.21
C ARG A 342 12.23 7.01 -14.59
N ALA A 343 11.60 8.06 -15.10
CA ALA A 343 11.66 9.38 -14.48
C ALA A 343 11.03 9.37 -13.08
N ARG A 344 9.84 8.77 -12.93
CA ARG A 344 9.13 8.66 -11.65
C ARG A 344 9.90 7.87 -10.61
N GLU A 345 10.55 6.79 -11.05
CA GLU A 345 11.33 5.89 -10.21
C GLU A 345 12.58 6.52 -9.59
N GLN A 346 13.10 7.60 -10.20
CA GLN A 346 14.19 8.38 -9.57
C GLN A 346 13.74 9.07 -8.29
N LEU A 347 12.44 9.32 -8.16
CA LEU A 347 11.81 10.02 -7.04
C LEU A 347 11.14 9.04 -6.06
N GLN A 348 11.44 7.75 -6.15
CA GLN A 348 10.85 6.69 -5.32
C GLN A 348 11.94 5.87 -4.64
N ASP A 349 11.61 5.32 -3.48
CA ASP A 349 12.45 4.34 -2.81
C ASP A 349 12.63 3.08 -3.69
N PRO A 350 13.78 2.39 -3.60
CA PRO A 350 14.06 1.23 -4.45
C PRO A 350 13.05 0.09 -4.36
N VAL A 351 12.43 -0.12 -3.19
CA VAL A 351 11.50 -1.24 -2.95
C VAL A 351 10.17 -0.97 -3.66
N THR A 352 9.65 0.25 -3.59
CA THR A 352 8.48 0.69 -4.37
C THR A 352 8.71 0.52 -5.86
N VAL A 353 9.92 0.83 -6.34
CA VAL A 353 10.29 0.58 -7.75
C VAL A 353 10.27 -0.91 -8.08
N LEU A 354 10.85 -1.78 -7.24
CA LEU A 354 10.80 -3.23 -7.46
C LEU A 354 9.38 -3.78 -7.48
N LYS A 355 8.49 -3.31 -6.60
CA LYS A 355 7.06 -3.69 -6.60
C LYS A 355 6.39 -3.31 -7.92
N ALA A 356 6.69 -2.12 -8.47
CA ALA A 356 6.19 -1.70 -9.77
C ALA A 356 6.78 -2.51 -10.94
N VAL A 357 8.08 -2.83 -10.89
CA VAL A 357 8.77 -3.69 -11.86
C VAL A 357 8.17 -5.10 -11.85
N ALA A 358 7.91 -5.69 -10.68
CA ALA A 358 7.31 -7.01 -10.55
C ALA A 358 5.91 -7.07 -11.19
N ARG A 359 5.08 -6.03 -10.98
CA ARG A 359 3.77 -5.92 -11.63
C ARG A 359 3.89 -5.88 -13.17
N ASP A 360 4.85 -5.11 -13.68
CA ASP A 360 5.08 -5.00 -15.13
C ASP A 360 5.62 -6.31 -15.73
N GLU A 361 6.46 -7.05 -14.98
CA GLU A 361 6.96 -8.38 -15.37
C GLU A 361 5.82 -9.41 -15.38
N GLN A 362 4.91 -9.36 -14.42
CA GLN A 362 3.73 -10.23 -14.40
C GLN A 362 2.80 -9.96 -15.59
N GLU A 363 2.58 -8.68 -15.93
CA GLU A 363 1.83 -8.31 -17.12
C GLU A 363 2.54 -8.80 -18.39
N LEU A 364 3.88 -8.76 -18.43
CA LEU A 364 4.66 -9.27 -19.55
C LEU A 364 4.53 -10.80 -19.67
N ILE A 365 4.64 -11.55 -18.57
CA ILE A 365 4.45 -13.01 -18.52
C ILE A 365 3.07 -13.38 -19.07
N ALA A 366 2.02 -12.65 -18.69
CA ALA A 366 0.67 -12.90 -19.20
C ALA A 366 0.59 -12.73 -20.73
N HIS A 367 1.22 -11.68 -21.27
CA HIS A 367 1.27 -11.46 -22.72
C HIS A 367 2.12 -12.50 -23.46
N THR A 368 3.27 -12.89 -22.92
CA THR A 368 4.09 -13.98 -23.46
C THR A 368 3.32 -15.30 -23.46
N GLY A 369 2.58 -15.57 -22.39
CA GLY A 369 1.75 -16.77 -22.24
C GLY A 369 0.63 -16.81 -23.28
N ALA A 370 -0.06 -15.69 -23.48
CA ALA A 370 -1.06 -15.56 -24.53
C ALA A 370 -0.46 -15.82 -25.92
N LEU A 371 0.69 -15.21 -26.24
CA LEU A 371 1.36 -15.44 -27.53
C LEU A 371 1.77 -16.90 -27.72
N ALA A 372 2.32 -17.54 -26.68
CA ALA A 372 2.68 -18.96 -26.71
C ALA A 372 1.45 -19.85 -26.98
N ALA A 373 0.34 -19.60 -26.28
CA ALA A 373 -0.90 -20.36 -26.43
C ALA A 373 -1.61 -20.14 -27.79
N PHE A 374 -1.41 -18.99 -28.43
CA PHE A 374 -1.81 -18.80 -29.82
C PHE A 374 -0.91 -19.59 -30.78
N SER A 375 0.40 -19.59 -30.53
CA SER A 375 1.39 -20.23 -31.41
C SER A 375 1.28 -21.77 -31.46
N ASP A 376 0.83 -22.40 -30.36
CA ASP A 376 0.64 -23.85 -30.27
C ASP A 376 -0.80 -24.31 -30.57
N GLY A 377 -1.72 -23.38 -30.81
CA GLY A 377 -3.12 -23.63 -31.14
C GLY A 377 -4.02 -23.97 -29.95
N THR A 378 -3.55 -23.79 -28.71
CA THR A 378 -4.36 -23.99 -27.49
C THR A 378 -5.48 -22.95 -27.39
N ILE A 379 -5.22 -21.71 -27.81
CA ILE A 379 -6.24 -20.67 -27.99
C ILE A 379 -6.51 -20.50 -29.48
N SER A 380 -7.74 -20.79 -29.90
CA SER A 380 -8.23 -20.49 -31.25
C SER A 380 -9.46 -19.60 -31.14
N LEU A 381 -9.27 -18.28 -31.23
CA LEU A 381 -10.36 -17.33 -31.44
C LEU A 381 -10.64 -17.21 -32.95
N GLU A 382 -11.88 -16.94 -33.37
CA GLU A 382 -12.21 -16.63 -34.78
C GLU A 382 -11.75 -15.22 -35.21
N GLY A 383 -10.68 -14.72 -34.58
CA GLY A 383 -9.92 -13.54 -34.93
C GLY A 383 -8.42 -13.84 -34.74
N GLU A 384 -7.60 -13.29 -35.63
CA GLU A 384 -6.15 -13.43 -35.68
C GLU A 384 -5.45 -12.92 -34.41
N ILE A 385 -4.22 -13.39 -34.15
CA ILE A 385 -3.35 -12.87 -33.07
C ILE A 385 -3.30 -11.34 -33.16
N PRO A 386 -3.53 -10.58 -32.06
CA PRO A 386 -3.49 -9.13 -32.13
C PRO A 386 -2.15 -8.65 -32.71
N GLY A 387 -2.18 -7.84 -33.77
CA GLY A 387 -0.96 -7.45 -34.50
C GLY A 387 0.10 -6.69 -33.67
N TRP A 388 -0.28 -6.16 -32.51
CA TRP A 388 0.64 -5.55 -31.56
C TRP A 388 1.39 -6.58 -30.69
N LEU A 389 0.86 -7.79 -30.54
CA LEU A 389 1.42 -8.86 -29.71
C LEU A 389 2.41 -9.70 -30.53
N THR A 390 3.68 -9.31 -30.50
CA THR A 390 4.76 -9.95 -31.27
C THR A 390 5.94 -10.27 -30.36
N ASP A 391 6.71 -11.32 -30.68
CA ASP A 391 7.90 -11.68 -29.88
C ASP A 391 8.89 -10.51 -29.76
N LYS A 392 9.07 -9.76 -30.85
CA LYS A 392 9.93 -8.57 -30.86
C LYS A 392 9.45 -7.51 -29.87
N HIS A 393 8.15 -7.24 -29.82
CA HIS A 393 7.60 -6.28 -28.88
C HIS A 393 7.77 -6.75 -27.43
N LEU A 394 7.55 -8.04 -27.17
CA LEU A 394 7.74 -8.61 -25.84
C LEU A 394 9.23 -8.57 -25.42
N ALA A 395 10.16 -8.80 -26.34
CA ALA A 395 11.60 -8.67 -26.09
C ALA A 395 11.98 -7.23 -25.72
N GLU A 396 11.47 -6.23 -26.47
CA GLU A 396 11.68 -4.80 -26.17
C GLU A 396 11.11 -4.43 -24.78
N ARG A 397 9.95 -5.01 -24.39
CA ARG A 397 9.39 -4.83 -23.04
C ARG A 397 10.25 -5.48 -21.96
N GLN A 398 10.72 -6.70 -22.18
CA GLN A 398 11.61 -7.41 -21.26
C GLN A 398 12.90 -6.61 -21.03
N GLU A 399 13.48 -6.05 -22.10
CA GLU A 399 14.65 -5.18 -22.02
C GLU A 399 14.37 -3.94 -21.16
N ALA A 400 13.23 -3.28 -21.37
CA ALA A 400 12.84 -2.11 -20.58
C ALA A 400 12.67 -2.43 -19.09
N ILE A 401 12.12 -3.60 -18.74
CA ILE A 401 12.02 -4.06 -17.35
C ILE A 401 13.41 -4.37 -16.80
N GLY A 402 14.26 -5.06 -17.57
CA GLY A 402 15.64 -5.36 -17.17
C GLY A 402 16.48 -4.11 -16.88
N VAL A 403 16.32 -3.03 -17.65
CA VAL A 403 16.98 -1.75 -17.38
C VAL A 403 16.54 -1.16 -16.04
N ARG A 404 15.25 -1.25 -15.69
CA ARG A 404 14.71 -0.72 -14.42
C ARG A 404 15.18 -1.54 -13.22
N THR A 405 15.17 -2.87 -13.33
CA THR A 405 15.75 -3.78 -12.34
C THR A 405 17.23 -3.50 -12.12
N GLY A 406 18.00 -3.29 -13.20
CA GLY A 406 19.41 -2.91 -13.12
C GLY A 406 19.64 -1.55 -12.47
N GLY A 407 18.74 -0.60 -12.68
CA GLY A 407 18.78 0.69 -11.97
C GLY A 407 18.59 0.55 -10.46
N VAL A 408 17.70 -0.34 -10.01
CA VAL A 408 17.56 -0.65 -8.57
C VAL A 408 18.81 -1.35 -8.03
N LEU A 409 19.34 -2.35 -8.75
CA LEU A 409 20.58 -3.03 -8.37
C LEU A 409 21.71 -2.02 -8.09
N SER A 410 21.95 -1.07 -8.99
CA SER A 410 22.99 -0.05 -8.80
C SER A 410 22.71 0.88 -7.62
N ARG A 411 21.44 1.11 -7.25
CA ARG A 411 21.11 1.86 -6.03
C ARG A 411 21.43 1.06 -4.77
N PHE A 412 21.17 -0.24 -4.75
CA PHE A 412 21.56 -1.12 -3.64
C PHE A 412 23.08 -1.24 -3.51
N GLU A 413 23.81 -1.35 -4.63
CA GLU A 413 25.28 -1.31 -4.62
C GLU A 413 25.82 0.01 -4.04
N ALA A 414 25.14 1.13 -4.28
CA ALA A 414 25.49 2.42 -3.69
C ALA A 414 25.18 2.49 -2.18
N VAL A 415 24.05 1.91 -1.74
CA VAL A 415 23.73 1.78 -0.31
C VAL A 415 24.79 0.95 0.40
N MET A 416 25.21 -0.18 -0.16
CA MET A 416 26.28 -1.02 0.40
C MET A 416 27.64 -0.32 0.51
N ALA A 417 27.89 0.68 -0.32
CA ALA A 417 29.12 1.48 -0.25
C ALA A 417 29.09 2.55 0.86
N THR A 418 27.94 2.74 1.52
CA THR A 418 27.75 3.71 2.59
C THR A 418 28.20 3.11 3.92
N ASP A 419 28.94 3.87 4.73
CA ASP A 419 29.32 3.45 6.10
C ASP A 419 28.18 3.78 7.08
N PRO A 420 27.52 2.77 7.68
CA PRO A 420 26.42 3.01 8.63
C PRO A 420 26.85 3.88 9.82
N ALA A 421 28.11 3.78 10.25
CA ALA A 421 28.65 4.56 11.38
C ALA A 421 28.96 6.01 11.02
N ALA A 422 28.95 6.36 9.74
CA ALA A 422 29.13 7.73 9.27
C ALA A 422 27.81 8.54 9.23
N VAL A 423 26.66 7.90 9.51
CA VAL A 423 25.36 8.56 9.60
C VAL A 423 25.25 9.28 10.94
N SER A 424 25.54 10.58 10.97
CA SER A 424 25.38 11.41 12.17
C SER A 424 23.92 11.87 12.33
N GLY A 425 23.28 11.57 13.48
CA GLY A 425 21.95 12.11 13.80
C GLY A 425 20.80 11.45 13.04
N GLY A 426 20.80 10.11 12.94
CA GLY A 426 19.72 9.33 12.34
C GLY A 426 19.72 7.89 12.83
N ASP A 427 18.78 7.07 12.33
CA ASP A 427 18.60 5.66 12.69
C ASP A 427 19.76 4.78 12.16
N GLU A 428 20.87 4.73 12.91
CA GLU A 428 22.03 3.87 12.60
C GLU A 428 21.62 2.39 12.45
N ALA A 429 20.65 1.93 13.25
CA ALA A 429 20.14 0.57 13.16
C ALA A 429 19.35 0.33 11.87
N GLY A 430 18.50 1.29 11.48
CA GLY A 430 17.81 1.29 10.19
C GLY A 430 18.75 1.31 8.99
N MET A 431 19.82 2.12 9.02
CA MET A 431 20.82 2.12 7.96
C MET A 431 21.57 0.79 7.87
N ARG A 432 21.96 0.22 9.02
CA ARG A 432 22.63 -1.09 9.07
C ARG A 432 21.77 -2.18 8.46
N ARG A 433 20.47 -2.22 8.81
CA ARG A 433 19.49 -3.12 8.18
C ARG A 433 19.38 -2.92 6.68
N ALA A 434 19.32 -1.67 6.22
CA ALA A 434 19.23 -1.37 4.80
C ALA A 434 20.46 -1.87 4.03
N VAL A 435 21.65 -1.78 4.63
CA VAL A 435 22.90 -2.32 4.07
C VAL A 435 22.87 -3.86 4.05
N GLU A 436 22.52 -4.51 5.16
CA GLU A 436 22.42 -5.98 5.23
C GLU A 436 21.40 -6.55 4.24
N ALA A 437 20.21 -5.94 4.16
CA ALA A 437 19.19 -6.32 3.18
C ALA A 437 19.67 -6.07 1.74
N ALA A 438 20.41 -4.99 1.47
CA ALA A 438 20.99 -4.73 0.16
C ALA A 438 22.06 -5.77 -0.23
N GLU A 439 22.91 -6.19 0.71
CA GLU A 439 23.92 -7.24 0.50
C GLU A 439 23.28 -8.56 0.07
N GLU A 440 22.15 -8.93 0.69
CA GLU A 440 21.38 -10.12 0.31
C GLU A 440 20.59 -9.94 -1.00
N ALA A 441 20.07 -8.74 -1.27
CA ALA A 441 19.23 -8.46 -2.45
C ALA A 441 20.03 -8.42 -3.76
N VAL A 442 21.26 -7.90 -3.73
CA VAL A 442 22.12 -7.76 -4.93
C VAL A 442 22.31 -9.05 -5.72
N PRO A 443 22.71 -10.20 -5.14
CA PRO A 443 22.84 -11.44 -5.89
C PRO A 443 21.51 -11.91 -6.48
N MET A 444 20.39 -11.76 -5.76
CA MET A 444 19.05 -12.14 -6.25
C MET A 444 18.66 -11.31 -7.48
N LEU A 445 18.82 -9.99 -7.42
CA LEU A 445 18.57 -9.12 -8.57
C LEU A 445 19.51 -9.42 -9.74
N GLY A 446 20.76 -9.81 -9.47
CA GLY A 446 21.71 -10.29 -10.47
C GLY A 446 21.23 -11.55 -11.21
N GLU A 447 20.70 -12.53 -10.47
CA GLU A 447 20.07 -13.73 -11.04
C GLU A 447 18.82 -13.38 -11.86
N GLY A 448 17.97 -12.49 -11.34
CA GLY A 448 16.79 -12.01 -12.04
C GLY A 448 17.15 -11.36 -13.38
N LEU A 449 18.16 -10.49 -13.41
CA LEU A 449 18.66 -9.87 -14.64
C LEU A 449 19.24 -10.89 -15.63
N ALA A 450 19.92 -11.93 -15.16
CA ALA A 450 20.41 -13.01 -16.01
C ALA A 450 19.25 -13.78 -16.67
N ALA A 451 18.21 -14.08 -15.90
CA ALA A 451 16.99 -14.72 -16.40
C ALA A 451 16.25 -13.83 -17.41
N MET A 452 16.12 -12.52 -17.15
CA MET A 452 15.55 -11.57 -18.12
C MET A 452 16.31 -11.55 -19.45
N ARG A 453 17.65 -11.60 -19.44
CA ARG A 453 18.46 -11.69 -20.67
C ARG A 453 18.24 -13.00 -21.43
N ALA A 454 18.06 -14.11 -20.71
CA ALA A 454 17.71 -15.39 -21.32
C ALA A 454 16.31 -15.35 -21.95
N ALA A 455 15.33 -14.72 -21.29
CA ALA A 455 13.99 -14.48 -21.83
C ALA A 455 14.02 -13.61 -23.10
N ILE A 456 14.81 -12.53 -23.11
CA ILE A 456 15.02 -11.70 -24.31
C ILE A 456 15.55 -12.56 -25.47
N THR A 457 16.58 -13.37 -25.21
CA THR A 457 17.17 -14.24 -26.24
C THR A 457 16.15 -15.24 -26.80
N ALA A 458 15.29 -15.81 -25.94
CA ALA A 458 14.22 -16.71 -26.36
C ALA A 458 13.15 -16.00 -27.22
N LEU A 459 12.72 -14.81 -26.81
CA LEU A 459 11.76 -14.00 -27.57
C LEU A 459 12.34 -13.54 -28.91
N GLU A 460 13.59 -13.08 -28.95
CA GLU A 460 14.26 -12.72 -30.22
C GLU A 460 14.38 -13.90 -31.18
N SER A 461 14.43 -15.14 -30.65
CA SER A 461 14.40 -16.37 -31.45
C SER A 461 13.00 -16.81 -31.91
N GLY A 462 11.94 -16.07 -31.53
CA GLY A 462 10.55 -16.39 -31.85
C GLY A 462 10.00 -17.55 -31.02
N ASN A 463 10.51 -17.75 -29.80
CA ASN A 463 10.11 -18.85 -28.91
C ASN A 463 9.57 -18.33 -27.58
N ALA A 464 8.35 -17.78 -27.62
CA ALA A 464 7.62 -17.31 -26.44
C ALA A 464 7.49 -18.38 -25.34
N ALA A 465 7.27 -19.65 -25.72
CA ALA A 465 7.17 -20.75 -24.76
C ALA A 465 8.46 -20.97 -23.95
N ALA A 466 9.63 -20.82 -24.58
CA ALA A 466 10.92 -20.92 -23.90
C ALA A 466 11.26 -19.67 -23.06
N ALA A 467 10.63 -18.53 -23.32
CA ALA A 467 10.81 -17.33 -22.52
C ALA A 467 10.11 -17.40 -21.15
N LEU A 468 8.93 -18.05 -21.10
CA LEU A 468 8.11 -18.12 -19.87
C LEU A 468 8.84 -18.65 -18.63
N PRO A 469 9.61 -19.76 -18.68
CA PRO A 469 10.35 -20.23 -17.51
C PRO A 469 11.38 -19.20 -17.01
N GLU A 470 12.04 -18.48 -17.92
CA GLU A 470 13.04 -17.48 -17.56
C GLU A 470 12.39 -16.21 -16.98
N GLN A 471 11.25 -15.77 -17.51
CA GLN A 471 10.46 -14.68 -16.93
C GLN A 471 9.96 -15.03 -15.52
N ASN A 472 9.49 -16.28 -15.32
CA ASN A 472 9.09 -16.76 -14.00
C ASN A 472 10.27 -16.80 -13.00
N ARG A 473 11.48 -17.14 -13.45
CA ARG A 473 12.69 -17.03 -12.60
C ARG A 473 13.00 -15.56 -12.27
N ALA A 474 12.86 -14.67 -13.24
CA ALA A 474 13.11 -13.24 -13.04
C ALA A 474 12.18 -12.62 -11.99
N ILE A 475 10.87 -12.86 -12.10
CA ILE A 475 9.90 -12.34 -11.12
C ILE A 475 10.08 -12.98 -9.73
N ALA A 476 10.43 -14.27 -9.67
CA ALA A 476 10.72 -14.94 -8.39
C ALA A 476 11.93 -14.33 -7.68
N ALA A 477 12.98 -13.96 -8.43
CA ALA A 477 14.16 -13.31 -7.89
C ALA A 477 13.86 -11.88 -7.40
N ILE A 478 13.03 -11.12 -8.14
CA ILE A 478 12.57 -9.80 -7.71
C ILE A 478 11.73 -9.90 -6.44
N ALA A 479 10.82 -10.88 -6.35
CA ALA A 479 9.99 -11.06 -5.17
C ALA A 479 10.82 -11.38 -3.93
N GLN A 480 11.85 -12.23 -4.05
CA GLN A 480 12.78 -12.52 -2.96
C GLN A 480 13.55 -11.26 -2.52
N ALA A 481 13.99 -10.43 -3.48
CA ALA A 481 14.65 -9.17 -3.16
C ALA A 481 13.73 -8.18 -2.43
N ILE A 482 12.44 -8.09 -2.81
CA ILE A 482 11.45 -7.24 -2.12
C ILE A 482 11.22 -7.74 -0.69
N GLU A 483 11.16 -9.06 -0.50
CA GLU A 483 10.90 -9.69 0.79
C GLU A 483 11.96 -9.37 1.85
N LEU A 484 13.20 -9.08 1.46
CA LEU A 484 14.28 -8.68 2.38
C LEU A 484 14.00 -7.36 3.10
N PHE A 485 13.11 -6.53 2.56
CA PHE A 485 12.72 -5.23 3.14
C PHE A 485 11.33 -5.29 3.78
N ALA A 486 10.78 -6.48 4.00
CA ALA A 486 9.48 -6.66 4.64
C ALA A 486 9.56 -6.39 6.15
N ASP A 487 8.56 -5.71 6.69
CA ASP A 487 8.38 -5.51 8.12
C ASP A 487 7.84 -6.78 8.81
N VAL A 488 7.75 -6.76 10.15
CA VAL A 488 7.25 -7.89 10.95
C VAL A 488 5.87 -8.33 10.48
N LYS A 489 4.94 -7.38 10.28
CA LYS A 489 3.58 -7.65 9.79
C LYS A 489 3.60 -8.37 8.43
N SER A 490 4.31 -7.84 7.44
CA SER A 490 4.35 -8.39 6.09
C SER A 490 4.98 -9.77 6.05
N LEU A 491 6.04 -10.03 6.83
CA LEU A 491 6.65 -11.35 6.91
C LEU A 491 5.74 -12.39 7.58
N ILE A 492 4.96 -12.00 8.60
CA ILE A 492 3.97 -12.88 9.22
C ILE A 492 2.89 -13.26 8.21
N GLU A 493 2.34 -12.31 7.47
CA GLU A 493 1.33 -12.56 6.44
C GLU A 493 1.86 -13.46 5.33
N LEU A 494 3.09 -13.20 4.87
CA LEU A 494 3.71 -14.01 3.82
C LEU A 494 3.97 -15.44 4.29
N ALA A 495 4.43 -15.62 5.53
CA ALA A 495 4.62 -16.93 6.14
C ALA A 495 3.28 -17.67 6.29
N TYR A 496 2.25 -16.98 6.78
CA TYR A 496 0.90 -17.52 6.95
C TYR A 496 0.28 -17.96 5.62
N GLY A 497 0.27 -17.10 4.60
CA GLY A 497 -0.27 -17.43 3.27
C GLY A 497 0.48 -18.57 2.59
N THR A 498 1.82 -18.60 2.74
CA THR A 498 2.63 -19.73 2.26
C THR A 498 2.27 -21.03 2.98
N GLN A 499 2.04 -20.97 4.30
CA GLN A 499 1.65 -22.14 5.09
C GLN A 499 0.26 -22.65 4.70
N GLN A 500 -0.69 -21.77 4.40
CA GLN A 500 -1.98 -22.17 3.83
C GLN A 500 -1.80 -22.92 2.50
N GLY A 501 -0.88 -22.44 1.64
CA GLY A 501 -0.52 -23.13 0.40
C GLY A 501 0.04 -24.52 0.63
N ILE A 502 0.92 -24.70 1.62
CA ILE A 502 1.46 -26.02 2.00
C ILE A 502 0.35 -26.95 2.51
N VAL A 503 -0.55 -26.46 3.35
CA VAL A 503 -1.70 -27.25 3.83
C VAL A 503 -2.58 -27.70 2.66
N GLY A 504 -2.84 -26.81 1.70
CA GLY A 504 -3.58 -27.14 0.48
C GLY A 504 -2.89 -28.22 -0.37
N LEU A 505 -1.57 -28.14 -0.52
CA LEU A 505 -0.77 -29.13 -1.26
C LEU A 505 -0.78 -30.53 -0.62
N LEU A 506 -0.78 -30.60 0.72
CA LEU A 506 -0.77 -31.85 1.47
C LEU A 506 -2.18 -32.46 1.63
N THR A 507 -3.23 -31.70 1.35
CA THR A 507 -4.63 -32.11 1.48
C THR A 507 -5.34 -32.05 0.12
N PRO A 508 -4.87 -32.81 -0.90
CA PRO A 508 -5.51 -32.80 -2.22
C PRO A 508 -6.93 -33.36 -2.14
N GLY A 509 -7.84 -32.79 -2.94
CA GLY A 509 -9.17 -33.35 -3.16
C GLY A 509 -9.09 -34.75 -3.79
N GLU A 510 -10.08 -35.61 -3.53
CA GLU A 510 -10.03 -37.04 -3.86
C GLU A 510 -9.97 -37.38 -5.37
N ASP A 511 -10.14 -36.40 -6.27
CA ASP A 511 -10.19 -36.61 -7.73
C ASP A 511 -9.20 -35.70 -8.50
N GLU A 512 -7.91 -35.78 -8.17
CA GLU A 512 -6.85 -35.15 -9.00
C GLU A 512 -6.40 -36.10 -10.12
N ASP A 513 -7.04 -36.04 -11.28
CA ASP A 513 -6.44 -36.60 -12.50
C ASP A 513 -6.70 -35.72 -13.74
N GLN A 514 -5.61 -35.47 -14.48
CA GLN A 514 -5.48 -34.66 -15.71
C GLN A 514 -5.20 -33.15 -15.54
N GLY A 515 -4.30 -32.79 -14.63
CA GLY A 515 -3.76 -31.42 -14.55
C GLY A 515 -3.05 -31.08 -13.25
N ALA A 516 -3.27 -31.90 -12.21
CA ALA A 516 -2.63 -31.77 -10.92
C ALA A 516 -1.15 -32.17 -10.95
N LEU A 517 -0.36 -31.48 -10.12
CA LEU A 517 1.05 -31.80 -9.87
C LEU A 517 1.17 -33.27 -9.43
N SER A 518 2.13 -33.99 -10.00
CA SER A 518 2.48 -35.34 -9.54
C SER A 518 2.89 -35.33 -8.07
N ALA A 519 2.89 -36.50 -7.40
CA ALA A 519 3.33 -36.62 -6.02
C ALA A 519 4.73 -36.02 -5.81
N ASP A 520 5.67 -36.36 -6.71
CA ASP A 520 7.05 -35.85 -6.70
C ASP A 520 7.10 -34.32 -6.91
N GLU A 521 6.25 -33.77 -7.78
CA GLU A 521 6.17 -32.33 -8.01
C GLU A 521 5.57 -31.60 -6.80
N ARG A 522 4.56 -32.17 -6.15
CA ARG A 522 3.97 -31.62 -4.92
C ARG A 522 4.97 -31.64 -3.77
N GLU A 523 5.71 -32.73 -3.61
CA GLU A 523 6.78 -32.84 -2.62
C GLU A 523 7.85 -31.78 -2.85
N ALA A 524 8.32 -31.63 -4.10
CA ALA A 524 9.30 -30.62 -4.45
C ALA A 524 8.79 -29.18 -4.24
N VAL A 525 7.52 -28.90 -4.53
CA VAL A 525 6.89 -27.59 -4.25
C VAL A 525 6.77 -27.37 -2.75
N ALA A 526 6.25 -28.34 -2.00
CA ALA A 526 6.09 -28.25 -0.55
C ALA A 526 7.45 -28.02 0.14
N GLY A 527 8.49 -28.78 -0.23
CA GLY A 527 9.83 -28.62 0.31
C GLY A 527 10.40 -27.21 0.10
N ARG A 528 10.19 -26.60 -1.08
CA ARG A 528 10.59 -25.20 -1.33
C ARG A 528 9.83 -24.22 -0.44
N LEU A 529 8.51 -24.34 -0.37
CA LEU A 529 7.68 -23.45 0.46
C LEU A 529 8.00 -23.57 1.95
N ILE A 530 8.29 -24.78 2.43
CA ILE A 530 8.74 -25.03 3.81
C ILE A 530 10.06 -24.30 4.06
N ALA A 531 11.04 -24.45 3.16
CA ALA A 531 12.33 -23.79 3.27
C ALA A 531 12.20 -22.25 3.23
N ASP A 532 11.29 -21.71 2.43
CA ASP A 532 11.02 -20.26 2.38
C ASP A 532 10.46 -19.76 3.71
N ASN A 533 9.49 -20.47 4.28
CA ASN A 533 8.92 -20.13 5.59
C ASN A 533 9.95 -20.26 6.72
N GLN A 534 10.86 -21.23 6.68
CA GLN A 534 11.96 -21.32 7.64
C GLN A 534 12.85 -20.08 7.60
N ARG A 535 13.24 -19.60 6.39
CA ARG A 535 14.03 -18.36 6.24
C ARG A 535 13.28 -17.11 6.72
N ARG A 536 11.97 -17.05 6.52
CA ARG A 536 11.12 -15.97 7.05
C ARG A 536 11.12 -15.96 8.57
N LEU A 537 10.87 -17.11 9.20
CA LEU A 537 10.84 -17.21 10.65
C LEU A 537 12.22 -16.94 11.28
N GLU A 538 13.33 -17.24 10.61
CA GLU A 538 14.65 -16.85 11.11
C GLU A 538 14.84 -15.33 11.10
N ARG A 539 14.51 -14.64 9.99
CA ARG A 539 14.57 -13.17 9.93
C ARG A 539 13.62 -12.48 10.91
N LEU A 540 12.42 -13.05 11.08
CA LEU A 540 11.41 -12.54 12.01
C LEU A 540 11.95 -12.47 13.45
N LYS A 541 12.87 -13.37 13.82
CA LYS A 541 13.49 -13.34 15.15
C LYS A 541 14.23 -12.03 15.41
N GLY A 542 15.11 -11.62 14.50
CA GLY A 542 15.88 -10.37 14.63
C GLY A 542 14.96 -9.15 14.63
N LEU A 543 13.97 -9.11 13.72
CA LEU A 543 13.02 -8.00 13.65
C LEU A 543 12.15 -7.88 14.90
N LEU A 544 11.72 -8.99 15.51
CA LEU A 544 10.99 -8.97 16.78
C LEU A 544 11.85 -8.44 17.93
N GLU A 545 13.14 -8.84 17.99
CA GLU A 545 14.07 -8.36 19.01
C GLU A 545 14.27 -6.84 18.91
N GLU A 546 14.42 -6.31 17.69
CA GLU A 546 14.59 -4.88 17.43
C GLU A 546 13.31 -4.07 17.72
N GLU A 547 12.15 -4.51 17.19
CA GLU A 547 10.88 -3.85 17.45
C GLU A 547 10.53 -3.87 18.94
N ALA A 548 10.86 -4.95 19.66
CA ALA A 548 10.70 -5.01 21.11
C ALA A 548 11.54 -3.95 21.82
N ALA A 549 12.81 -3.80 21.43
CA ALA A 549 13.71 -2.81 22.01
C ALA A 549 13.22 -1.37 21.75
N ALA A 550 12.81 -1.09 20.51
CA ALA A 550 12.26 0.21 20.13
C ALA A 550 10.96 0.53 20.89
N ALA A 551 9.99 -0.38 20.87
CA ALA A 551 8.70 -0.19 21.55
C ALA A 551 8.86 -0.05 23.07
N THR A 552 9.80 -0.78 23.68
CA THR A 552 10.05 -0.66 25.13
C THR A 552 10.72 0.67 25.49
N ALA A 553 11.54 1.22 24.59
CA ALA A 553 12.18 2.51 24.78
C ALA A 553 11.20 3.70 24.69
N GLU A 554 10.17 3.59 23.86
CA GLU A 554 9.10 4.60 23.72
C GLU A 554 8.20 4.69 24.96
N GLU A 555 8.01 3.58 25.68
CA GLU A 555 7.13 3.54 26.84
C GLU A 555 7.77 4.17 28.08
N GLN A 556 7.05 5.09 28.73
CA GLN A 556 7.54 5.77 29.94
C GLN A 556 7.14 5.07 31.24
N ASP A 557 6.00 4.37 31.23
CA ASP A 557 5.41 3.70 32.38
C ASP A 557 5.85 2.23 32.50
N ALA A 558 6.10 1.77 33.74
CA ALA A 558 6.62 0.43 33.99
C ALA A 558 5.62 -0.69 33.67
N GLN A 559 4.32 -0.44 33.84
CA GLN A 559 3.28 -1.42 33.51
C GLN A 559 3.10 -1.53 31.99
N SER A 560 3.20 -0.41 31.27
CA SER A 560 3.12 -0.37 29.80
C SER A 560 4.34 -1.03 29.15
N ARG A 561 5.56 -0.74 29.64
CA ARG A 561 6.78 -1.47 29.24
C ARG A 561 6.66 -2.98 29.45
N SER A 562 6.23 -3.41 30.63
CA SER A 562 6.08 -4.84 30.93
C SER A 562 5.04 -5.52 30.02
N ALA A 563 3.98 -4.81 29.63
CA ALA A 563 3.00 -5.30 28.66
C ALA A 563 3.58 -5.44 27.25
N VAL A 564 4.39 -4.46 26.81
CA VAL A 564 5.13 -4.52 25.53
C VAL A 564 6.12 -5.68 25.53
N GLU A 565 6.96 -5.81 26.56
CA GLU A 565 7.90 -6.91 26.73
C GLU A 565 7.18 -8.27 26.67
N SER A 566 6.09 -8.43 27.43
CA SER A 566 5.29 -9.68 27.45
C SER A 566 4.70 -10.02 26.08
N ARG A 567 4.28 -9.02 25.30
CA ARG A 567 3.74 -9.22 23.95
C ARG A 567 4.81 -9.76 23.01
N PHE A 568 6.02 -9.18 23.03
CA PHE A 568 7.11 -9.61 22.17
C PHE A 568 7.72 -10.95 22.62
N GLU A 569 7.74 -11.26 23.92
CA GLU A 569 8.08 -12.59 24.41
C GLU A 569 7.11 -13.67 23.90
N LEU A 570 5.81 -13.37 23.94
CA LEU A 570 4.79 -14.26 23.40
C LEU A 570 4.95 -14.44 21.88
N ALA A 571 5.21 -13.35 21.16
CA ALA A 571 5.49 -13.38 19.72
C ALA A 571 6.68 -14.29 19.38
N GLU A 572 7.80 -14.15 20.08
CA GLU A 572 8.97 -15.00 19.88
C GLU A 572 8.67 -16.47 20.21
N SER A 573 7.88 -16.72 21.26
CA SER A 573 7.45 -18.09 21.60
C SER A 573 6.60 -18.75 20.50
N LEU A 574 5.77 -17.96 19.80
CA LEU A 574 4.91 -18.43 18.73
C LEU A 574 5.71 -18.65 17.45
N ARG A 575 6.60 -17.72 17.12
CA ARG A 575 7.56 -17.85 16.03
C ARG A 575 8.42 -19.10 16.19
N ALA A 576 8.98 -19.35 17.39
CA ALA A 576 9.78 -20.54 17.68
C ALA A 576 8.97 -21.83 17.52
N ARG A 577 7.74 -21.89 18.04
CA ARG A 577 6.84 -23.05 17.86
C ARG A 577 6.47 -23.29 16.40
N ALA A 578 6.24 -22.24 15.62
CA ALA A 578 6.03 -22.35 14.18
C ALA A 578 7.30 -22.87 13.48
N GLY A 579 8.49 -22.44 13.90
CA GLY A 579 9.78 -22.94 13.41
C GLY A 579 9.97 -24.44 13.66
N ASP A 580 9.70 -24.89 14.88
CA ASP A 580 9.73 -26.32 15.24
C ASP A 580 8.71 -27.12 14.42
N GLY A 581 7.51 -26.55 14.24
CA GLY A 581 6.45 -27.13 13.40
C GLY A 581 6.91 -27.31 11.94
N LEU A 582 7.58 -26.32 11.35
CA LEU A 582 8.16 -26.42 10.01
C LEU A 582 9.29 -27.45 9.90
N ALA A 583 10.12 -27.57 10.94
CA ALA A 583 11.19 -28.57 10.97
C ALA A 583 10.61 -29.99 11.01
N ASN A 584 9.59 -30.22 11.85
CA ASN A 584 8.87 -31.49 11.91
C ASN A 584 8.13 -31.78 10.60
N LEU A 585 7.51 -30.75 10.01
CA LEU A 585 6.85 -30.85 8.72
C LEU A 585 7.82 -31.27 7.60
N ALA A 586 9.00 -30.65 7.52
CA ALA A 586 10.03 -31.01 6.57
C ALA A 586 10.42 -32.50 6.71
N SER A 587 10.68 -32.96 7.94
CA SER A 587 11.00 -34.36 8.22
C SER A 587 9.87 -35.29 7.79
N SER A 588 8.62 -34.96 8.10
CA SER A 588 7.47 -35.80 7.73
C SER A 588 7.26 -35.88 6.22
N VAL A 589 7.55 -34.80 5.48
CA VAL A 589 7.51 -34.79 4.01
C VAL A 589 8.62 -35.69 3.45
N ASP A 590 9.86 -35.53 3.93
CA ASP A 590 11.01 -36.34 3.51
C ASP A 590 10.83 -37.84 3.82
N ASP A 591 10.18 -38.16 4.94
CA ASP A 591 9.88 -39.54 5.37
C ASP A 591 8.64 -40.13 4.67
N GLY A 592 7.91 -39.34 3.87
CA GLY A 592 6.65 -39.76 3.23
C GLY A 592 5.51 -40.01 4.23
N ALA A 593 5.60 -39.47 5.45
CA ALA A 593 4.61 -39.64 6.52
C ALA A 593 3.46 -38.64 6.35
N VAL A 594 2.57 -38.91 5.40
CA VAL A 594 1.52 -37.97 4.93
C VAL A 594 0.61 -37.45 6.06
N ASP A 595 0.15 -38.31 6.96
CA ASP A 595 -0.73 -37.89 8.05
C ASP A 595 -0.02 -37.01 9.08
N ASP A 596 1.25 -37.32 9.38
CA ASP A 596 2.09 -36.51 10.25
C ASP A 596 2.43 -35.16 9.60
N ALA A 597 2.71 -35.16 8.29
CA ALA A 597 2.94 -33.94 7.51
C ALA A 597 1.69 -33.03 7.54
N ARG A 598 0.49 -33.58 7.36
CA ARG A 598 -0.76 -32.79 7.47
C ARG A 598 -0.95 -32.21 8.87
N ALA A 599 -0.72 -33.02 9.91
CA ALA A 599 -0.85 -32.58 11.30
C ALA A 599 0.14 -31.46 11.64
N ASN A 600 1.42 -31.64 11.28
CA ASN A 600 2.47 -30.65 11.49
C ASN A 600 2.20 -29.36 10.68
N ALA A 601 1.70 -29.48 9.45
CA ALA A 601 1.33 -28.32 8.63
C ALA A 601 0.18 -27.51 9.23
N ALA A 602 -0.87 -28.18 9.71
CA ALA A 602 -2.01 -27.53 10.37
C ALA A 602 -1.62 -26.88 11.70
N GLN A 603 -0.77 -27.55 12.50
CA GLN A 603 -0.28 -26.99 13.76
C GLN A 603 0.59 -25.75 13.54
N THR A 604 1.49 -25.80 12.56
CA THR A 604 2.30 -24.64 12.17
C THR A 604 1.42 -23.47 11.74
N LEU A 605 0.39 -23.74 10.95
CA LEU A 605 -0.57 -22.72 10.51
C LEU A 605 -1.26 -22.05 11.70
N ALA A 606 -1.66 -22.82 12.72
CA ALA A 606 -2.28 -22.28 13.93
C ALA A 606 -1.34 -21.35 14.71
N HIS A 607 -0.05 -21.70 14.84
CA HIS A 607 0.94 -20.83 15.49
C HIS A 607 1.19 -19.53 14.72
N LEU A 608 1.24 -19.59 13.39
CA LEU A 608 1.33 -18.40 12.55
C LEU A 608 0.07 -17.52 12.64
N GLU A 609 -1.11 -18.13 12.76
CA GLU A 609 -2.36 -17.40 12.98
C GLU A 609 -2.40 -16.70 14.34
N GLU A 610 -1.94 -17.36 15.41
CA GLU A 610 -1.79 -16.75 16.72
C GLU A 610 -0.78 -15.59 16.69
N LEU A 611 0.34 -15.76 15.98
CA LEU A 611 1.33 -14.70 15.78
C LEU A 611 0.73 -13.51 15.01
N ARG A 612 -0.04 -13.78 13.95
CA ARG A 612 -0.80 -12.77 13.20
C ARG A 612 -1.73 -11.99 14.12
N ARG A 613 -2.52 -12.66 14.95
CA ARG A 613 -3.43 -12.00 15.91
C ARG A 613 -2.74 -11.10 16.94
N LEU A 614 -1.45 -11.30 17.21
CA LEU A 614 -0.69 -10.41 18.09
C LEU A 614 -0.26 -9.10 17.44
N PHE A 615 -0.04 -9.09 16.13
CA PHE A 615 0.46 -7.92 15.40
C PHE A 615 -0.63 -7.19 14.62
N PHE A 616 -1.69 -7.89 14.23
CA PHE A 616 -2.78 -7.35 13.46
C PHE A 616 -3.95 -6.93 14.35
N SER A 617 -4.50 -5.76 14.08
CA SER A 617 -5.69 -5.27 14.75
C SER A 617 -6.91 -6.13 14.34
N ILE A 618 -7.91 -6.20 15.22
CA ILE A 618 -9.16 -6.88 14.85
C ILE A 618 -9.80 -6.23 13.62
N VAL A 619 -9.62 -4.91 13.44
CA VAL A 619 -10.08 -4.19 12.25
C VAL A 619 -9.39 -4.71 10.99
N GLU A 620 -8.06 -4.87 11.02
CA GLU A 620 -7.29 -5.45 9.92
C GLU A 620 -7.77 -6.88 9.58
N HIS A 621 -8.07 -7.70 10.59
CA HIS A 621 -8.61 -9.04 10.37
C HIS A 621 -10.02 -9.06 9.76
N VAL A 622 -10.91 -8.16 10.18
CA VAL A 622 -12.25 -8.03 9.60
C VAL A 622 -12.14 -7.55 8.14
N ALA A 623 -11.22 -6.62 7.85
CA ALA A 623 -10.97 -6.14 6.50
C ALA A 623 -10.37 -7.23 5.59
N ALA A 624 -9.46 -8.05 6.10
CA ALA A 624 -8.92 -9.21 5.39
C ALA A 624 -10.02 -10.23 5.08
N LEU A 625 -10.85 -10.59 6.06
CA LEU A 625 -11.98 -11.49 5.86
C LEU A 625 -12.96 -10.98 4.79
N LEU A 626 -13.19 -9.66 4.75
CA LEU A 626 -14.01 -9.02 3.70
C LEU A 626 -13.37 -9.18 2.32
N ALA A 627 -12.06 -8.96 2.19
CA ALA A 627 -11.34 -9.12 0.93
C ALA A 627 -11.36 -10.59 0.43
N ASP A 628 -11.13 -11.56 1.32
CA ASP A 628 -11.19 -12.98 0.99
C ASP A 628 -12.60 -13.39 0.55
N GLN A 629 -13.62 -12.84 1.21
CA GLN A 629 -15.03 -13.06 0.88
C GLN A 629 -15.38 -12.50 -0.51
N VAL A 630 -14.87 -11.33 -0.87
CA VAL A 630 -15.00 -10.74 -2.23
C VAL A 630 -14.42 -11.67 -3.29
N GLU A 631 -13.21 -12.19 -3.07
CA GLU A 631 -12.57 -13.10 -4.02
C GLU A 631 -13.37 -14.39 -4.19
N THR A 632 -13.91 -14.92 -3.10
CA THR A 632 -14.71 -16.15 -3.11
C THR A 632 -16.05 -15.96 -3.79
N HIS A 633 -16.68 -14.79 -3.60
CA HIS A 633 -17.86 -14.38 -4.34
C HIS A 633 -17.58 -14.32 -5.85
N ASP A 634 -16.50 -13.64 -6.26
CA ASP A 634 -16.14 -13.52 -7.69
C ASP A 634 -15.86 -14.89 -8.33
N ARG A 635 -15.17 -15.78 -7.63
CA ARG A 635 -14.97 -17.17 -8.09
C ARG A 635 -16.30 -17.92 -8.22
N THR A 636 -17.20 -17.79 -7.25
CA THR A 636 -18.54 -18.39 -7.30
C THR A 636 -19.35 -17.88 -8.49
N ALA A 637 -19.24 -16.58 -8.79
CA ALA A 637 -19.94 -15.94 -9.90
C ALA A 637 -19.39 -16.42 -11.26
N THR A 638 -18.07 -16.61 -11.37
CA THR A 638 -17.46 -17.22 -12.56
C THR A 638 -17.97 -18.64 -12.79
N LEU A 639 -18.02 -19.47 -11.73
CA LEU A 639 -18.56 -20.83 -11.83
C LEU A 639 -20.04 -20.82 -12.27
N GLN A 640 -20.85 -19.91 -11.72
CA GLN A 640 -22.25 -19.75 -12.14
C GLN A 640 -22.38 -19.36 -13.62
N ALA A 641 -21.44 -18.56 -14.15
CA ALA A 641 -21.45 -18.09 -15.54
C ALA A 641 -20.96 -19.15 -16.54
N GLU A 642 -19.92 -19.91 -16.20
CA GLU A 642 -19.27 -20.86 -17.13
C GLU A 642 -20.11 -22.14 -17.33
N SER A 643 -21.02 -22.48 -16.42
CA SER A 643 -21.90 -23.66 -16.44
C SER A 643 -21.16 -25.01 -16.44
N SER A 644 -21.78 -26.03 -15.86
CA SER A 644 -21.20 -27.39 -15.83
C SER A 644 -20.95 -27.97 -17.23
N ALA A 645 -21.66 -27.51 -18.26
CA ALA A 645 -21.49 -27.99 -19.62
C ALA A 645 -20.17 -27.54 -20.27
N ALA A 646 -19.62 -26.39 -19.88
CA ALA A 646 -18.35 -25.89 -20.40
C ALA A 646 -17.15 -26.45 -19.64
N MET A 647 -17.28 -26.61 -18.32
CA MET A 647 -16.21 -27.16 -17.45
C MET A 647 -16.20 -28.69 -17.35
N GLY A 648 -17.28 -29.37 -17.76
CA GLY A 648 -17.35 -30.84 -17.72
C GLY A 648 -17.12 -31.40 -16.31
N ASP A 649 -16.21 -32.36 -16.21
CA ASP A 649 -15.91 -33.09 -14.97
C ASP A 649 -15.21 -32.22 -13.90
N GLU A 650 -14.63 -31.06 -14.28
CA GLU A 650 -13.94 -30.14 -13.36
C GLU A 650 -14.90 -29.24 -12.57
N PHE A 651 -16.17 -29.16 -13.00
CA PHE A 651 -17.14 -28.23 -12.41
C PHE A 651 -17.47 -28.58 -10.95
N ALA A 652 -17.74 -29.85 -10.64
CA ALA A 652 -18.11 -30.28 -9.29
C ALA A 652 -16.95 -30.09 -8.27
N PRO A 653 -15.70 -30.49 -8.58
CA PRO A 653 -14.54 -30.16 -7.73
C PRO A 653 -14.33 -28.65 -7.53
N ALA A 654 -14.53 -27.84 -8.57
CA ALA A 654 -14.38 -26.38 -8.45
C ALA A 654 -15.41 -25.78 -7.49
N VAL A 655 -16.68 -26.22 -7.54
CA VAL A 655 -17.71 -25.80 -6.58
C VAL A 655 -17.38 -26.29 -5.16
N ALA A 656 -16.84 -27.51 -5.01
CA ALA A 656 -16.43 -28.04 -3.71
C ALA A 656 -15.29 -27.23 -3.07
N ALA A 657 -14.28 -26.84 -3.86
CA ALA A 657 -13.17 -26.02 -3.38
C ALA A 657 -13.63 -24.63 -2.90
N VAL A 658 -14.60 -24.03 -3.59
CA VAL A 658 -15.21 -22.75 -3.18
C VAL A 658 -16.06 -22.95 -1.91
N ALA A 659 -16.78 -24.06 -1.76
CA ALA A 659 -17.53 -24.39 -0.55
C ALA A 659 -16.62 -24.51 0.69
N GLU A 660 -15.48 -25.20 0.56
CA GLU A 660 -14.51 -25.35 1.64
C GLU A 660 -13.90 -24.01 2.05
N ARG A 661 -13.53 -23.17 1.07
CA ARG A 661 -13.04 -21.82 1.33
C ARG A 661 -14.09 -20.99 2.07
N GLN A 662 -15.35 -21.04 1.63
CA GLN A 662 -16.46 -20.35 2.26
C GLN A 662 -16.69 -20.82 3.72
N SER A 663 -16.49 -22.11 4.00
CA SER A 663 -16.57 -22.67 5.35
C SER A 663 -15.45 -22.14 6.26
N ARG A 664 -14.22 -22.03 5.74
CA ARG A 664 -13.11 -21.40 6.49
C ARG A 664 -13.40 -19.95 6.84
N HIS A 665 -13.97 -19.17 5.92
CA HIS A 665 -14.36 -17.78 6.21
C HIS A 665 -15.36 -17.69 7.36
N ALA A 666 -16.34 -18.60 7.41
CA ALA A 666 -17.30 -18.64 8.50
C ALA A 666 -16.61 -18.89 9.87
N GLN A 667 -15.65 -19.80 9.92
CA GLN A 667 -14.87 -20.09 11.14
C GLN A 667 -14.05 -18.88 11.60
N VAL A 668 -13.42 -18.17 10.65
CA VAL A 668 -12.70 -16.92 10.94
C VAL A 668 -13.65 -15.85 11.46
N GLY A 669 -14.82 -15.70 10.83
CA GLY A 669 -15.89 -14.79 11.28
C GLY A 669 -16.33 -15.07 12.72
N ASP A 670 -16.56 -16.32 13.08
CA ASP A 670 -16.93 -16.70 14.45
C ASP A 670 -15.84 -16.35 15.47
N ALA A 671 -14.57 -16.61 15.12
CA ALA A 671 -13.43 -16.27 15.98
C ALA A 671 -13.31 -14.75 16.19
N LEU A 672 -13.48 -13.96 15.12
CA LEU A 672 -13.43 -12.50 15.19
C LEU A 672 -14.59 -11.92 15.99
N ALA A 673 -15.80 -12.45 15.81
CA ALA A 673 -16.96 -12.04 16.60
C ALA A 673 -16.76 -12.33 18.09
N ALA A 674 -16.14 -13.46 18.44
CA ALA A 674 -15.80 -13.79 19.82
C ALA A 674 -14.73 -12.84 20.41
N ALA A 675 -13.70 -12.51 19.63
CA ALA A 675 -12.65 -11.58 20.05
C ALA A 675 -13.19 -10.15 20.26
N LEU A 676 -14.04 -9.65 19.36
CA LEU A 676 -14.72 -8.36 19.51
C LEU A 676 -15.62 -8.32 20.76
N ALA A 677 -16.36 -9.40 21.02
CA ALA A 677 -17.19 -9.50 22.21
C ALA A 677 -16.34 -9.47 23.50
N GLN A 678 -15.21 -10.17 23.53
CA GLN A 678 -14.28 -10.10 24.67
C GLN A 678 -13.70 -8.70 24.88
N GLN A 679 -13.36 -7.98 23.80
CA GLN A 679 -12.92 -6.58 23.90
C GLN A 679 -14.04 -5.66 24.37
N ALA A 680 -15.29 -5.89 23.96
CA ALA A 680 -16.45 -5.16 24.42
C ALA A 680 -16.68 -5.34 25.93
N ASP A 681 -16.57 -6.58 26.42
CA ASP A 681 -16.68 -6.94 27.84
C ASP A 681 -15.53 -6.31 28.66
N ALA A 682 -14.31 -6.33 28.13
CA ALA A 682 -13.15 -5.71 28.77
C ALA A 682 -13.27 -4.17 28.84
N ALA A 683 -13.80 -3.53 27.79
CA ALA A 683 -14.02 -2.09 27.74
C ALA A 683 -15.13 -1.60 28.69
N THR A 684 -16.05 -2.50 29.08
CA THR A 684 -17.11 -2.23 30.05
C THR A 684 -16.78 -2.66 31.47
N ALA A 685 -15.71 -3.45 31.67
CA ALA A 685 -15.26 -3.89 32.98
C ALA A 685 -14.52 -2.75 33.73
N PRO A 686 -14.85 -2.51 35.02
CA PRO A 686 -14.09 -1.58 35.84
C PRO A 686 -12.68 -2.13 36.14
N ALA A 687 -11.63 -1.36 35.84
CA ALA A 687 -10.26 -1.74 36.15
C ALA A 687 -10.00 -1.74 37.67
N PRO A 688 -9.38 -2.79 38.26
CA PRO A 688 -8.99 -2.78 39.66
C PRO A 688 -7.69 -1.99 39.84
N ASN A 689 -7.72 -0.91 40.63
CA ASN A 689 -6.51 -0.24 41.11
C ASN A 689 -6.01 -0.83 42.43
N ALA A 690 -4.68 -0.80 42.63
CA ALA A 690 -3.95 -1.34 43.79
C ALA A 690 -4.31 -0.72 45.16
N THR A 691 -5.20 0.26 45.22
CA THR A 691 -5.58 0.99 46.45
C THR A 691 -7.07 0.97 46.78
N GLY A 692 -7.91 0.27 46.01
CA GLY A 692 -9.33 0.09 46.35
C GLY A 692 -10.23 1.33 46.19
N THR A 693 -9.74 2.39 45.54
CA THR A 693 -10.54 3.57 45.14
C THR A 693 -10.84 3.49 43.63
N PRO A 694 -12.05 3.86 43.15
CA PRO A 694 -12.37 3.80 41.73
C PRO A 694 -11.51 4.79 40.93
N ALA A 695 -10.83 4.32 39.89
CA ALA A 695 -10.07 5.16 38.95
C ALA A 695 -10.67 5.09 37.54
N ALA A 696 -10.26 6.09 36.73
CA ALA A 696 -10.67 6.48 35.38
C ALA A 696 -11.64 5.57 34.60
N SER A 697 -12.67 6.22 34.09
CA SER A 697 -13.86 5.73 33.38
C SER A 697 -13.61 4.59 32.40
N ALA A 698 -14.36 3.48 32.57
CA ALA A 698 -14.80 2.65 31.46
C ALA A 698 -15.36 3.56 30.35
N ASP A 699 -15.05 3.27 29.09
CA ASP A 699 -15.71 3.90 27.94
C ASP A 699 -16.84 2.98 27.46
N PRO A 700 -18.05 3.07 28.07
CA PRO A 700 -19.17 2.24 27.67
C PRO A 700 -19.60 2.47 26.21
N ALA A 701 -19.26 3.62 25.61
CA ALA A 701 -19.53 3.88 24.20
C ALA A 701 -18.53 3.16 23.27
N ALA A 702 -17.28 2.94 23.70
CA ALA A 702 -16.37 2.02 23.01
C ALA A 702 -16.82 0.56 23.17
N GLY A 703 -17.23 0.14 24.37
CA GLY A 703 -17.77 -1.20 24.60
C GLY A 703 -19.02 -1.51 23.76
N GLU A 704 -19.96 -0.57 23.66
CA GLU A 704 -21.16 -0.73 22.82
C GLU A 704 -20.83 -0.82 21.32
N ARG A 705 -19.85 -0.05 20.83
CA ARG A 705 -19.39 -0.14 19.43
C ARG A 705 -18.75 -1.49 19.12
N LEU A 706 -17.87 -1.96 20.01
CA LEU A 706 -17.24 -3.28 19.89
C LEU A 706 -18.28 -4.41 19.93
N ALA A 707 -19.32 -4.30 20.77
CA ALA A 707 -20.42 -5.25 20.82
C ALA A 707 -21.25 -5.26 19.53
N LYS A 708 -21.56 -4.08 18.96
CA LYS A 708 -22.25 -3.97 17.66
C LYS A 708 -21.42 -4.55 16.52
N ALA A 709 -20.12 -4.26 16.48
CA ALA A 709 -19.21 -4.86 15.52
C ALA A 709 -19.16 -6.39 15.68
N ALA A 710 -19.10 -6.91 16.92
CA ALA A 710 -19.15 -8.35 17.18
C ALA A 710 -20.44 -9.00 16.65
N ASP A 711 -21.59 -8.34 16.81
CA ASP A 711 -22.88 -8.82 16.31
C ASP A 711 -22.93 -8.84 14.78
N GLU A 712 -22.43 -7.80 14.11
CA GLU A 712 -22.36 -7.76 12.64
C GLU A 712 -21.41 -8.83 12.09
N VAL A 713 -20.20 -9.00 12.66
CA VAL A 713 -19.29 -10.08 12.24
C VAL A 713 -19.92 -11.46 12.46
N ARG A 714 -20.68 -11.67 13.54
CA ARG A 714 -21.39 -12.93 13.78
C ARG A 714 -22.48 -13.20 12.74
N LYS A 715 -23.22 -12.16 12.33
CA LYS A 715 -24.21 -12.27 11.24
C LYS A 715 -23.51 -12.62 9.91
N ALA A 716 -22.36 -12.02 9.63
CA ALA A 716 -21.55 -12.37 8.47
C ALA A 716 -21.11 -13.83 8.50
N GLY A 717 -20.55 -14.31 9.62
CA GLY A 717 -20.16 -15.72 9.79
C GLY A 717 -21.33 -16.70 9.55
N GLY A 718 -22.53 -16.37 10.06
CA GLY A 718 -23.73 -17.15 9.79
C GLY A 718 -24.13 -17.21 8.30
N ARG A 719 -24.03 -16.08 7.59
CA ARG A 719 -24.26 -16.02 6.13
C ARG A 719 -23.22 -16.81 5.35
N MET A 720 -21.95 -16.72 5.75
CA MET A 720 -20.87 -17.50 5.14
C MET A 720 -21.09 -19.00 5.33
N LEU A 721 -21.50 -19.44 6.51
CA LEU A 721 -21.78 -20.85 6.78
C LEU A 721 -22.98 -21.37 5.95
N SER A 722 -24.02 -20.55 5.81
CA SER A 722 -25.17 -20.83 4.94
C SER A 722 -24.74 -21.00 3.49
N ALA A 723 -23.96 -20.04 2.95
CA ALA A 723 -23.40 -20.12 1.60
C ALA A 723 -22.51 -21.36 1.42
N ALA A 724 -21.65 -21.68 2.40
CA ALA A 724 -20.80 -22.88 2.36
C ALA A 724 -21.63 -24.17 2.26
N THR A 725 -22.75 -24.23 3.00
CA THR A 725 -23.68 -25.37 2.95
C THR A 725 -24.35 -25.48 1.58
N ILE A 726 -24.85 -24.35 1.03
CA ILE A 726 -25.48 -24.30 -0.30
C ILE A 726 -24.48 -24.72 -1.39
N LEU A 727 -23.24 -24.25 -1.31
CA LEU A 727 -22.16 -24.62 -2.25
C LEU A 727 -21.76 -26.08 -2.11
N GLY A 728 -21.69 -26.62 -0.89
CA GLY A 728 -21.44 -28.04 -0.66
C GLY A 728 -22.52 -28.92 -1.29
N ASP A 729 -23.79 -28.59 -1.08
CA ASP A 729 -24.92 -29.26 -1.73
C ASP A 729 -24.92 -29.04 -3.25
N GLY A 730 -24.45 -27.88 -3.70
CA GLY A 730 -24.21 -27.54 -5.10
C GLY A 730 -23.17 -28.46 -5.72
N ALA A 731 -22.04 -28.68 -5.05
CA ALA A 731 -20.97 -29.56 -5.49
C ALA A 731 -21.43 -31.02 -5.60
N VAL A 732 -22.22 -31.49 -4.63
CA VAL A 732 -22.83 -32.83 -4.71
C VAL A 732 -23.76 -32.94 -5.93
N ARG A 733 -24.61 -31.93 -6.17
CA ARG A 733 -25.51 -31.91 -7.33
C ARG A 733 -24.77 -31.79 -8.67
N ALA A 734 -23.69 -31.03 -8.69
CA ALA A 734 -22.81 -30.80 -9.83
C ALA A 734 -22.26 -32.11 -10.45
N THR A 735 -22.18 -33.20 -9.66
CA THR A 735 -21.82 -34.53 -10.18
C THR A 735 -22.85 -35.14 -11.15
N THR A 736 -24.07 -34.59 -11.19
CA THR A 736 -25.18 -35.14 -12.00
C THR A 736 -25.90 -34.11 -12.86
N MET A 737 -25.89 -32.82 -12.47
CA MET A 737 -26.55 -31.73 -13.18
C MET A 737 -25.94 -30.38 -12.78
N SER A 738 -26.09 -29.33 -13.60
CA SER A 738 -25.68 -27.98 -13.21
C SER A 738 -26.54 -27.47 -12.03
N PRO A 739 -25.96 -27.22 -10.84
CA PRO A 739 -26.65 -26.60 -9.74
C PRO A 739 -26.85 -25.10 -10.00
N ASP A 740 -27.87 -24.52 -9.38
CA ASP A 740 -28.00 -23.06 -9.29
C ASP A 740 -27.22 -22.56 -8.07
N LEU A 741 -26.19 -21.74 -8.31
CA LEU A 741 -25.34 -21.16 -7.26
C LEU A 741 -25.81 -19.76 -6.81
N GLU A 742 -26.86 -19.21 -7.44
CA GLU A 742 -27.42 -17.89 -7.09
C GLU A 742 -27.78 -17.72 -5.60
N PRO A 743 -28.33 -18.75 -4.91
CA PRO A 743 -28.60 -18.62 -3.48
C PRO A 743 -27.32 -18.45 -2.64
N ALA A 744 -26.20 -19.06 -3.06
CA ALA A 744 -24.92 -18.88 -2.39
C ALA A 744 -24.35 -17.49 -2.62
N LEU A 745 -24.42 -16.96 -3.86
CA LEU A 745 -24.02 -15.59 -4.18
C LEU A 745 -24.78 -14.56 -3.34
N THR A 746 -26.09 -14.78 -3.14
CA THR A 746 -26.94 -13.92 -2.30
C THR A 746 -26.46 -13.89 -0.85
N ASP A 747 -26.18 -15.06 -0.26
CA ASP A 747 -25.67 -15.14 1.11
C ASP A 747 -24.23 -14.59 1.23
N GLN A 748 -23.39 -14.77 0.21
CA GLN A 748 -22.04 -14.19 0.15
C GLN A 748 -22.08 -12.66 0.13
N LEU A 749 -22.98 -12.04 -0.64
CA LEU A 749 -23.19 -10.59 -0.65
C LEU A 749 -23.69 -10.08 0.71
N ALA A 750 -24.64 -10.78 1.33
CA ALA A 750 -25.12 -10.42 2.66
C ALA A 750 -24.00 -10.52 3.72
N ALA A 751 -23.12 -11.52 3.60
CA ALA A 751 -21.94 -11.62 4.47
C ALA A 751 -21.00 -10.42 4.30
N MET A 752 -20.74 -9.99 3.06
CA MET A 752 -19.92 -8.82 2.78
C MET A 752 -20.51 -7.55 3.39
N GLU A 753 -21.82 -7.33 3.27
CA GLU A 753 -22.52 -6.18 3.87
C GLU A 753 -22.38 -6.14 5.39
N HIS A 754 -22.54 -7.29 6.06
CA HIS A 754 -22.35 -7.37 7.51
C HIS A 754 -20.91 -7.07 7.95
N LEU A 755 -19.90 -7.54 7.21
CA LEU A 755 -18.50 -7.19 7.50
C LEU A 755 -18.21 -5.70 7.29
N GLU A 756 -18.82 -5.06 6.28
CA GLU A 756 -18.72 -3.60 6.10
C GLU A 756 -19.32 -2.85 7.28
N ASN A 757 -20.52 -3.25 7.72
CA ASN A 757 -21.17 -2.64 8.88
C ASN A 757 -20.31 -2.78 10.15
N ALA A 758 -19.68 -3.94 10.34
CA ALA A 758 -18.73 -4.14 11.43
C ALA A 758 -17.53 -3.19 11.34
N LEU A 759 -16.93 -3.04 10.16
CA LEU A 759 -15.82 -2.10 9.95
C LEU A 759 -16.23 -0.65 10.23
N GLN A 760 -17.42 -0.24 9.75
CA GLN A 760 -17.95 1.09 10.03
C GLN A 760 -18.13 1.34 11.53
N GLU A 761 -18.56 0.32 12.29
CA GLU A 761 -18.72 0.44 13.74
C GLU A 761 -17.43 0.58 14.53
N LEU A 762 -16.32 0.06 13.99
CA LEU A 762 -14.99 0.19 14.59
C LEU A 762 -14.37 1.58 14.35
N VAL A 763 -14.74 2.29 13.27
CA VAL A 763 -14.29 3.66 12.97
C VAL A 763 -14.66 4.64 14.10
N PRO A 764 -13.68 5.32 14.75
CA PRO A 764 -13.94 6.33 15.79
C PRO A 764 -14.78 7.51 15.29
N PRO A 765 -15.64 8.12 16.13
CA PRO A 765 -16.56 9.19 15.73
C PRO A 765 -15.88 10.46 15.19
N GLN A 766 -14.63 10.74 15.60
CA GLN A 766 -13.83 11.85 15.06
C GLN A 766 -13.51 11.67 13.56
N GLN A 767 -13.48 10.43 13.05
CA GLN A 767 -13.23 10.13 11.63
C GLN A 767 -14.52 10.07 10.80
N ARG A 768 -15.70 9.85 11.41
CA ARG A 768 -17.01 9.90 10.71
C ARG A 768 -17.43 11.32 10.35
N GLN A 769 -17.08 12.32 11.16
CA GLN A 769 -17.42 13.73 10.88
C GLN A 769 -16.67 14.30 9.67
N GLN A 770 -15.51 13.73 9.28
CA GLN A 770 -14.79 14.14 8.07
C GLN A 770 -15.31 13.49 6.77
N GLN A 771 -16.24 12.53 6.85
CA GLN A 771 -16.72 11.77 5.68
C GLN A 771 -18.08 12.25 5.15
N GLY A 772 -18.74 13.18 5.84
CA GLY A 772 -20.07 13.69 5.48
C GLY A 772 -20.11 15.06 4.79
N GLU A 773 -18.98 15.77 4.70
CA GLU A 773 -18.93 17.09 4.07
C GLU A 773 -18.12 16.99 2.77
N GLU A 774 -18.78 17.23 1.63
CA GLU A 774 -18.09 17.55 0.39
C GLU A 774 -17.17 18.76 0.65
N PRO A 775 -15.86 18.68 0.35
CA PRO A 775 -14.97 19.81 0.55
C PRO A 775 -15.27 20.86 -0.54
N GLN A 776 -16.07 21.86 -0.15
CA GLN A 776 -16.13 23.13 -0.85
C GLN A 776 -14.74 23.77 -0.75
N GLN A 777 -14.12 24.07 -1.90
CA GLN A 777 -12.74 24.56 -2.02
C GLN A 777 -12.45 25.70 -1.03
N GLY A 778 -11.51 25.47 -0.11
CA GLY A 778 -10.99 26.48 0.80
C GLY A 778 -10.16 25.90 1.96
N ASP A 779 -8.84 26.01 1.82
CA ASP A 779 -7.79 26.00 2.85
C ASP A 779 -7.54 24.74 3.73
N ALA A 780 -6.45 24.07 3.35
CA ALA A 780 -5.35 23.59 4.18
C ALA A 780 -5.67 23.07 5.60
N GLN A 781 -5.86 21.76 5.70
CA GLN A 781 -5.61 21.01 6.93
C GLN A 781 -4.59 19.92 6.63
N GLN A 782 -3.40 20.05 7.24
CA GLN A 782 -2.28 19.13 7.05
C GLN A 782 -2.54 17.83 7.80
N ALA A 783 -2.48 16.71 7.10
CA ALA A 783 -2.39 15.39 7.69
C ALA A 783 -0.96 15.18 8.19
N ARG A 784 -0.81 14.95 9.50
CA ARG A 784 0.33 14.20 10.05
C ARG A 784 0.06 12.71 9.76
N PRO A 785 1.08 11.90 9.42
CA PRO A 785 0.90 10.46 9.35
C PRO A 785 0.64 9.95 10.78
N GLN A 786 -0.61 9.62 11.07
CA GLN A 786 -0.94 8.76 12.20
C GLN A 786 -0.63 7.30 11.81
N PRO A 787 -0.26 6.43 12.75
CA PRO A 787 0.04 5.01 12.51
C PRO A 787 -1.21 4.15 12.15
N GLY A 788 -2.09 4.68 11.29
CA GLY A 788 -3.31 4.03 10.78
C GLY A 788 -3.73 4.49 9.38
N GLU A 789 -2.89 5.23 8.63
CA GLU A 789 -3.21 5.66 7.27
C GLU A 789 -3.33 4.47 6.28
N ASP A 790 -2.50 3.43 6.45
CA ASP A 790 -2.60 2.20 5.67
C ASP A 790 -3.88 1.41 5.99
N GLU A 791 -4.29 1.36 7.26
CA GLU A 791 -5.56 0.76 7.68
C GLU A 791 -6.77 1.50 7.08
N GLN A 792 -6.76 2.84 7.10
CA GLN A 792 -7.82 3.67 6.54
C GLN A 792 -7.91 3.60 5.00
N MET A 793 -6.75 3.56 4.33
CA MET A 793 -6.69 3.40 2.87
C MET A 793 -7.17 2.01 2.43
N SER A 794 -6.75 0.96 3.14
CA SER A 794 -7.20 -0.42 2.88
C SER A 794 -8.73 -0.55 3.06
N GLN A 795 -9.28 0.02 4.14
CA GLN A 795 -10.73 0.02 4.40
C GLN A 795 -11.53 0.81 3.35
N ARG A 796 -11.07 2.02 2.96
CA ARG A 796 -11.71 2.81 1.91
C ARG A 796 -11.68 2.11 0.55
N GLN A 797 -10.58 1.42 0.24
CA GLN A 797 -10.47 0.64 -0.99
C GLN A 797 -11.37 -0.61 -0.97
N ALA A 798 -11.57 -1.26 0.18
CA ALA A 798 -12.50 -2.37 0.34
C ALA A 798 -13.96 -1.93 0.10
N LEU A 799 -14.38 -0.79 0.67
CA LEU A 799 -15.71 -0.21 0.44
C LEU A 799 -15.95 0.18 -1.03
N LYS A 800 -14.96 0.78 -1.69
CA LYS A 800 -15.03 1.09 -3.13
C LYS A 800 -15.10 -0.16 -4.02
N ARG A 801 -14.35 -1.23 -3.69
CA ARG A 801 -14.42 -2.54 -4.40
C ARG A 801 -15.86 -3.08 -4.40
N LEU A 802 -16.54 -2.99 -3.26
CA LEU A 802 -17.88 -3.55 -3.06
C LEU A 802 -18.99 -2.79 -3.77
N GLN A 803 -18.91 -1.45 -3.82
CA GLN A 803 -19.82 -0.67 -4.65
C GLN A 803 -19.71 -1.06 -6.12
N ALA A 804 -18.48 -1.26 -6.62
CA ALA A 804 -18.25 -1.74 -7.99
C ALA A 804 -18.72 -3.20 -8.21
N ILE A 805 -18.82 -4.02 -7.17
CA ILE A 805 -19.41 -5.38 -7.26
C ILE A 805 -20.94 -5.29 -7.28
N ARG A 806 -21.53 -4.48 -6.40
CA ARG A 806 -22.98 -4.20 -6.38
C ARG A 806 -23.46 -3.65 -7.71
N ASP A 807 -22.70 -2.73 -8.30
CA ASP A 807 -23.02 -2.14 -9.61
C ASP A 807 -22.93 -3.20 -10.73
N ARG A 808 -21.91 -4.06 -10.70
CA ARG A 808 -21.77 -5.18 -11.64
C ARG A 808 -22.88 -6.22 -11.48
N GLU A 809 -23.31 -6.54 -10.26
CA GLU A 809 -24.40 -7.49 -10.01
C GLU A 809 -25.77 -6.91 -10.40
N ALA A 810 -26.01 -5.64 -10.08
CA ALA A 810 -27.20 -4.93 -10.54
C ALA A 810 -27.26 -4.88 -12.07
N GLU A 811 -26.12 -4.72 -12.74
CA GLU A 811 -26.05 -4.79 -14.20
C GLU A 811 -26.30 -6.21 -14.74
N ARG A 812 -25.79 -7.26 -14.08
CA ARG A 812 -26.07 -8.67 -14.42
C ARG A 812 -27.56 -9.00 -14.29
N GLN A 813 -28.19 -8.59 -13.19
CA GLN A 813 -29.63 -8.77 -12.99
C GLN A 813 -30.45 -8.03 -14.05
N ARG A 814 -30.11 -6.78 -14.37
CA ARG A 814 -30.75 -6.03 -15.46
C ARG A 814 -30.61 -6.71 -16.83
N ARG A 815 -29.44 -7.28 -17.14
CA ARG A 815 -29.21 -8.02 -18.40
C ARG A 815 -30.05 -9.31 -18.47
N ARG A 816 -30.27 -9.98 -17.33
CA ARG A 816 -31.09 -11.20 -17.23
C ARG A 816 -32.59 -10.89 -17.35
N ASP A 817 -33.05 -9.85 -16.67
CA ASP A 817 -34.45 -9.37 -16.74
C ASP A 817 -34.79 -8.81 -18.14
N GLY A 818 -33.81 -8.27 -18.85
CA GLY A 818 -33.93 -7.86 -20.25
C GLY A 818 -34.05 -9.04 -21.23
N GLN A 819 -33.54 -10.23 -20.89
CA GLN A 819 -33.63 -11.44 -21.71
C GLN A 819 -34.91 -12.26 -21.49
N THR A 820 -35.62 -12.06 -20.38
CA THR A 820 -36.86 -12.81 -20.03
C THR A 820 -38.15 -12.05 -20.34
N SER A 821 -38.08 -10.88 -20.98
CA SER A 821 -39.28 -10.22 -21.54
C SER A 821 -39.77 -11.00 -22.76
N PRO A 822 -40.95 -11.66 -22.73
CA PRO A 822 -41.47 -12.34 -23.90
C PRO A 822 -41.81 -11.28 -24.94
N GLU A 823 -41.20 -11.33 -26.12
CA GLU A 823 -41.66 -10.55 -27.26
C GLU A 823 -43.15 -10.85 -27.48
N PRO A 824 -44.02 -9.82 -27.54
CA PRO A 824 -45.41 -10.05 -27.89
C PRO A 824 -45.46 -10.54 -29.33
N VAL A 825 -45.86 -11.80 -29.51
CA VAL A 825 -46.13 -12.37 -30.83
C VAL A 825 -47.21 -11.52 -31.50
N GLU A 826 -46.82 -10.69 -32.46
CA GLU A 826 -47.75 -10.07 -33.40
C GLU A 826 -48.44 -11.21 -34.16
N LYS A 827 -49.72 -11.41 -33.84
CA LYS A 827 -50.57 -12.37 -34.53
C LYS A 827 -50.76 -11.90 -35.97
N ASP A 828 -50.13 -12.61 -36.91
CA ASP A 828 -50.59 -12.65 -38.29
C ASP A 828 -51.83 -13.56 -38.37
N TRP A 829 -53.00 -12.95 -38.19
CA TRP A 829 -54.27 -13.32 -38.84
C TRP A 829 -55.21 -12.13 -38.94
#